data_AF-A0A8W8MEN7-F1
#
_entry.id   AF-A0A8W8MEN7-F1
#
_cell.length_a   1.000
_cell.length_b   1.000
_cell.length_c   1.000
_cell.angle_alpha   90.00
_cell.angle_beta   90.00
_cell.angle_gamma   90.00
#
_symmetry.space_group_name_H-M   'P 1'
#
loop_
_entity.id
_entity.type
_entity.pdbx_description
1 polymer ?
#
loop_
_entity_poly.entity_id
_entity_poly.type
_entity_poly.pdbx_seq_one_letter_code
_entity_poly.pdbx_strand_id
1 'polypeptide(L)'
;MGDSASGHRNGADNDSQIGIGICDGQNYVEKVNKVLHPSIMSSPSWPNRTMDTKPFITQYTSDESNRMQLRVNNGIRSNKYLPVDYDKLKLMAAEKKFSAQKSLLKVKKIEQMSKQSKENLLLKQHKLIWQKEFMRLNNVRKRAQAEVEGHRRQNATEGSGCCRMYEHFDLYEASLDEEFAEFKMNTCDPVWNLREDLQFWIQDNHEGIRMGDPEVVEKHAEIRQTISQVKGQQNSILQQLYNEQKCLEGELSSGFLWEITHGGSETPHIDFAEGIPEEAFDLECSDDELKVTVLQEFIILDEKFRERLHFLEDEHSKILSRGTHGGWSEEDHFCFVVNYDQYPRELNNRRKLIMDRLRRHLPHKSRPELVAHEEWCESNKYFHERKRALVVAWRKGRSELFSKARNTFIEVEIAKELVEVQAEYNRGQKKIRDELYNKVRIWREQKLEAMMLQEKMDARRREEAQEQRRMEAEKEKKRRAHEKEKVQKFSDDRTEKRRKQEERDQERMEELRRLMEEQAVLDKERVNYRKEQLDVKISERKLKEEQKAEDELEKERRLEALREQVRVIAESDRVRMMQDTKAWQAKNNPSEEDEDININKPLFEINTFNSKQITTDPRMRLEAKLREAGLHNSPYARQVMAGVPPPQPPRRDMKSTVFKYD
;
A
#
# COMPACT_ATOMS: atom_id res chain seq x y z
N MET A 1 -7.70 -50.32 -21.31
CA MET A 1 -6.24 -50.41 -21.53
C MET A 1 -5.72 -49.00 -21.71
N GLY A 2 -4.77 -48.59 -20.89
CA GLY A 2 -3.98 -47.37 -21.08
C GLY A 2 -4.41 -46.18 -20.21
N ASP A 3 -4.02 -46.22 -18.95
CA ASP A 3 -4.15 -45.13 -17.96
C ASP A 3 -3.52 -43.82 -18.44
N SER A 4 -4.19 -42.70 -18.16
CA SER A 4 -3.64 -41.35 -18.29
C SER A 4 -3.54 -40.69 -16.91
N ALA A 5 -2.29 -40.61 -16.46
CA ALA A 5 -1.64 -39.60 -15.62
C ALA A 5 -2.51 -38.59 -14.84
N SER A 6 -2.40 -38.65 -13.50
CA SER A 6 -2.49 -37.48 -12.63
C SER A 6 -1.26 -37.43 -11.72
N GLY A 7 -0.25 -36.67 -12.13
CA GLY A 7 0.90 -36.30 -11.32
C GLY A 7 0.82 -34.83 -10.96
N HIS A 8 0.25 -34.51 -9.79
CA HIS A 8 0.37 -33.19 -9.17
C HIS A 8 1.40 -33.28 -8.04
N ARG A 9 2.57 -32.67 -8.28
CA ARG A 9 3.53 -32.31 -7.23
C ARG A 9 3.34 -30.82 -6.94
N ASN A 10 2.73 -30.50 -5.80
CA ASN A 10 2.86 -29.20 -5.15
C ASN A 10 3.60 -29.42 -3.83
N GLY A 11 4.79 -28.86 -3.73
CA GLY A 11 5.59 -28.78 -2.52
C GLY A 11 5.66 -27.33 -2.04
N ALA A 12 5.07 -27.09 -0.88
CA ALA A 12 5.16 -25.95 0.04
C ALA A 12 4.18 -26.38 1.17
N ASP A 13 4.52 -26.51 2.45
CA ASP A 13 5.17 -25.55 3.33
C ASP A 13 5.90 -26.29 4.47
N ASN A 14 7.10 -25.85 4.82
CA ASN A 14 7.76 -26.20 6.07
C ASN A 14 7.83 -24.93 6.93
N ASP A 15 6.75 -24.66 7.65
CA ASP A 15 6.72 -23.70 8.75
C ASP A 15 7.47 -24.29 9.95
N SER A 16 8.74 -23.88 10.09
CA SER A 16 9.50 -24.09 11.31
C SER A 16 9.32 -22.87 12.21
N GLN A 17 8.31 -22.93 13.06
CA GLN A 17 8.20 -22.10 14.27
C GLN A 17 9.47 -22.26 15.11
N ILE A 18 10.26 -21.19 15.22
CA ILE A 18 11.24 -21.04 16.30
C ILE A 18 10.69 -19.97 17.23
N GLY A 19 10.33 -20.42 18.43
CA GLY A 19 9.78 -19.61 19.50
C GLY A 19 10.71 -18.48 19.92
N ILE A 20 10.11 -17.31 20.06
CA ILE A 20 10.70 -16.13 20.69
C ILE A 20 10.69 -16.39 22.20
N GLY A 21 11.83 -16.83 22.72
CA GLY A 21 12.12 -16.86 24.15
C GLY A 21 12.68 -15.51 24.59
N ILE A 22 11.86 -14.74 25.30
CA ILE A 22 12.28 -13.57 26.08
C ILE A 22 13.04 -14.10 27.30
N CYS A 23 14.33 -13.78 27.42
CA CYS A 23 15.11 -14.00 28.63
C CYS A 23 15.89 -12.72 28.98
N ASP A 24 15.64 -12.25 30.19
CA ASP A 24 16.17 -11.05 30.80
C ASP A 24 17.71 -11.04 30.89
N GLY A 25 18.30 -9.93 30.44
CA GLY A 25 19.72 -9.64 30.56
C GLY A 25 20.04 -8.99 31.90
N GLN A 26 20.21 -9.79 32.95
CA GLN A 26 21.01 -9.44 34.12
C GLN A 26 21.86 -10.64 34.56
N ASN A 27 23.14 -10.36 34.82
CA ASN A 27 24.20 -11.26 35.28
C ASN A 27 24.83 -12.19 34.24
N TYR A 28 25.96 -11.76 33.66
CA TYR A 28 27.25 -12.46 33.77
C TYR A 28 28.34 -11.57 33.14
N VAL A 29 28.87 -10.65 33.94
CA VAL A 29 30.17 -10.01 33.69
C VAL A 29 31.20 -10.94 34.30
N GLU A 30 31.79 -11.84 33.51
CA GLU A 30 33.17 -12.30 33.68
C GLU A 30 33.51 -13.39 32.66
N LYS A 31 34.72 -13.29 32.09
CA LYS A 31 35.39 -14.21 31.17
C LYS A 31 34.88 -14.17 29.72
N VAL A 32 35.54 -13.34 28.91
CA VAL A 32 36.46 -13.75 27.82
C VAL A 32 37.12 -12.48 27.31
N ASN A 33 38.30 -12.19 27.86
CA ASN A 33 39.27 -11.23 27.31
C ASN A 33 40.65 -11.60 27.85
N LYS A 34 41.30 -12.58 27.21
CA LYS A 34 42.72 -12.89 27.40
C LYS A 34 43.30 -13.51 26.13
N VAL A 35 43.47 -12.71 25.08
CA VAL A 35 44.67 -12.77 24.19
C VAL A 35 44.85 -11.39 23.53
N LEU A 36 45.18 -10.39 24.33
CA LEU A 36 45.91 -9.21 23.87
C LEU A 36 47.01 -9.00 24.89
N HIS A 37 48.22 -9.42 24.54
CA HIS A 37 49.43 -9.05 25.25
C HIS A 37 49.74 -7.58 24.91
N PRO A 38 49.73 -6.66 25.89
CA PRO A 38 50.72 -5.59 25.86
C PRO A 38 52.05 -6.23 26.25
N SER A 39 53.07 -6.08 25.41
CA SER A 39 54.43 -6.34 25.85
C SER A 39 54.75 -5.38 26.99
N ILE A 40 54.63 -5.91 28.21
CA ILE A 40 55.21 -5.38 29.43
C ILE A 40 56.71 -5.32 29.15
N MET A 41 57.21 -4.11 28.89
CA MET A 41 58.61 -3.81 29.17
C MET A 41 58.74 -3.88 30.69
N SER A 42 59.18 -5.02 31.21
CA SER A 42 59.81 -5.04 32.52
C SER A 42 60.99 -4.08 32.44
N SER A 43 60.81 -2.91 33.04
CA SER A 43 61.91 -2.02 33.37
C SER A 43 62.92 -2.84 34.18
N PRO A 44 64.23 -2.74 33.90
CA PRO A 44 65.21 -3.32 34.81
C PRO A 44 64.99 -2.69 36.18
N SER A 45 64.68 -3.49 37.20
CA SER A 45 64.72 -3.03 38.58
C SER A 45 66.16 -2.61 38.87
N TRP A 46 66.43 -1.31 38.86
CA TRP A 46 67.68 -0.80 39.40
C TRP A 46 67.65 -1.04 40.92
N PRO A 47 68.72 -1.55 41.54
CA PRO A 47 68.78 -1.61 42.99
C PRO A 47 68.63 -0.18 43.53
N ASN A 48 67.71 0.00 44.49
CA ASN A 48 67.52 1.24 45.24
C ASN A 48 68.86 1.71 45.80
N ARG A 49 69.54 2.60 45.08
CA ARG A 49 70.56 3.47 45.67
C ARG A 49 69.79 4.67 46.23
N THR A 50 69.62 4.66 47.54
CA THR A 50 69.39 5.89 48.30
C THR A 50 70.43 6.91 47.83
N MET A 51 69.97 8.01 47.25
CA MET A 51 70.83 9.17 46.99
C MET A 51 71.30 9.66 48.36
N ASP A 52 72.56 9.38 48.72
CA ASP A 52 73.20 9.95 49.90
C ASP A 52 73.38 11.46 49.63
N THR A 53 72.37 12.26 49.99
CA THR A 53 72.35 13.72 49.89
C THR A 53 73.16 14.34 51.04
N LYS A 54 74.40 13.88 51.23
CA LYS A 54 75.34 14.60 52.09
C LYS A 54 75.85 15.81 51.31
N PRO A 55 75.69 17.05 51.82
CA PRO A 55 76.32 18.21 51.22
C PRO A 55 77.83 17.97 51.19
N PHE A 56 78.43 18.14 50.01
CA PHE A 56 79.86 18.02 49.80
C PHE A 56 80.52 19.25 50.46
N ILE A 57 80.77 19.17 51.77
CA ILE A 57 81.51 20.19 52.51
C ILE A 57 82.99 19.94 52.25
N THR A 58 83.55 20.61 51.25
CA THR A 58 85.02 20.73 51.15
C THR A 58 85.46 21.82 52.11
N GLN A 59 85.84 21.45 53.34
CA GLN A 59 86.67 22.31 54.16
C GLN A 59 88.03 22.43 53.48
N TYR A 60 88.22 23.51 52.72
CA TYR A 60 89.51 23.87 52.14
C TYR A 60 90.46 24.25 53.28
N THR A 61 91.33 23.32 53.68
CA THR A 61 92.48 23.64 54.53
C THR A 61 93.68 23.84 53.59
N SER A 62 94.27 25.05 53.61
CA SER A 62 95.42 25.40 52.78
C SER A 62 96.63 24.46 52.99
N ASP A 63 96.66 23.76 54.13
CA ASP A 63 97.70 22.79 54.45
C ASP A 63 97.65 21.52 53.57
N GLU A 64 96.48 21.08 53.10
CA GLU A 64 96.42 19.91 52.19
C GLU A 64 96.93 20.22 50.79
N SER A 65 96.71 21.44 50.28
CA SER A 65 97.28 21.89 49.01
C SER A 65 98.80 22.01 49.09
N ASN A 66 99.33 22.53 50.20
CA ASN A 66 100.78 22.59 50.41
C ASN A 66 101.39 21.19 50.54
N ARG A 67 100.74 20.25 51.23
CA ARG A 67 101.18 18.84 51.28
C ARG A 67 101.11 18.14 49.93
N MET A 68 100.09 18.40 49.11
CA MET A 68 100.01 17.86 47.75
C MET A 68 101.07 18.46 46.83
N GLN A 69 101.31 19.77 46.91
CA GLN A 69 102.37 20.43 46.15
C GLN A 69 103.76 19.95 46.57
N LEU A 70 104.02 19.74 47.86
CA LEU A 70 105.28 19.13 48.33
C LEU A 70 105.42 17.67 47.86
N ARG A 71 104.35 16.87 47.81
CA ARG A 71 104.40 15.50 47.26
C ARG A 71 104.66 15.47 45.76
N VAL A 72 104.08 16.40 45.01
CA VAL A 72 104.29 16.56 43.56
C VAL A 72 105.72 17.03 43.28
N ASN A 73 106.24 18.01 44.02
CA ASN A 73 107.62 18.49 43.89
C ASN A 73 108.67 17.45 44.32
N ASN A 74 108.33 16.57 45.28
CA ASN A 74 109.22 15.49 45.72
C ASN A 74 109.04 14.17 44.94
N GLY A 75 108.22 14.16 43.88
CA GLY A 75 108.07 13.00 42.98
C GLY A 75 107.33 11.78 43.56
N ILE A 76 106.70 11.89 44.74
CA ILE A 76 106.00 10.77 45.39
C ILE A 76 104.56 10.72 44.86
N ARG A 77 104.32 9.86 43.86
CA ARG A 77 102.97 9.58 43.32
C ARG A 77 102.16 8.74 44.32
N SER A 78 100.87 9.04 44.43
CA SER A 78 99.92 8.26 45.26
C SER A 78 99.69 6.87 44.62
N ASN A 79 100.13 5.80 45.30
CA ASN A 79 99.89 4.42 44.88
C ASN A 79 98.43 3.95 45.02
N LYS A 80 97.49 4.83 45.41
CA LYS A 80 96.07 4.47 45.59
C LYS A 80 95.27 4.38 44.30
N TYR A 81 95.74 4.98 43.21
CA TYR A 81 95.04 4.96 41.93
C TYR A 81 95.96 4.37 40.86
N LEU A 82 95.62 3.16 40.40
CA LEU A 82 96.25 2.60 39.21
C LEU A 82 95.98 3.55 38.02
N PRO A 83 96.92 3.71 37.08
CA PRO A 83 96.70 4.45 35.86
C PRO A 83 95.43 3.93 35.16
N VAL A 84 94.47 4.82 34.90
CA VAL A 84 93.28 4.46 34.13
C VAL A 84 93.72 4.22 32.70
N ASP A 85 93.60 2.97 32.26
CA ASP A 85 93.90 2.57 30.89
C ASP A 85 92.78 3.10 29.97
N TYR A 86 93.02 4.29 29.42
CA TYR A 86 92.11 4.96 28.50
C TYR A 86 91.88 4.18 27.21
N ASP A 87 92.85 3.35 26.80
CA ASP A 87 92.70 2.53 25.60
C ASP A 87 91.77 1.35 25.87
N LYS A 88 91.87 0.72 27.05
CA LYS A 88 90.89 -0.26 27.51
C LYS A 88 89.49 0.32 27.64
N LEU A 89 89.35 1.55 28.14
CA LEU A 89 88.04 2.23 28.24
C LEU A 89 87.46 2.56 26.85
N LYS A 90 88.29 3.04 25.91
CA LYS A 90 87.88 3.28 24.51
C LYS A 90 87.44 1.99 23.83
N LEU A 91 88.15 0.89 24.04
CA LEU A 91 87.78 -0.44 23.54
C LEU A 91 86.44 -0.89 24.11
N MET A 92 86.23 -0.78 25.42
CA MET A 92 84.94 -1.09 26.06
C MET A 92 83.81 -0.20 25.54
N ALA A 93 84.05 1.10 25.34
CA ALA A 93 83.06 2.02 24.78
C ALA A 93 82.74 1.70 23.31
N ALA A 94 83.75 1.34 22.51
CA ALA A 94 83.57 0.91 21.12
C ALA A 94 82.80 -0.41 21.05
N GLU A 95 83.10 -1.37 21.92
CA GLU A 95 82.37 -2.64 22.03
C GLU A 95 80.91 -2.42 22.44
N LYS A 96 80.65 -1.55 23.42
CA LYS A 96 79.29 -1.17 23.81
C LYS A 96 78.54 -0.45 22.68
N LYS A 97 79.21 0.45 21.93
CA LYS A 97 78.63 1.10 20.74
C LYS A 97 78.29 0.10 19.65
N PHE A 98 79.18 -0.85 19.35
CA PHE A 98 78.94 -1.91 18.37
C PHE A 98 77.78 -2.82 18.79
N SER A 99 77.73 -3.20 20.08
CA SER A 99 76.61 -3.98 20.64
C SER A 99 75.28 -3.23 20.59
N ALA A 100 75.28 -1.91 20.86
CA ALA A 100 74.11 -1.06 20.73
C ALA A 100 73.65 -0.93 19.26
N GLN A 101 74.58 -0.77 18.30
CA GLN A 101 74.27 -0.76 16.87
C GLN A 101 73.69 -2.10 16.39
N LYS A 102 74.25 -3.22 16.85
CA LYS A 102 73.71 -4.56 16.57
C LYS A 102 72.28 -4.72 17.11
N SER A 103 72.02 -4.20 18.30
CA SER A 103 70.66 -4.18 18.89
C SER A 103 69.71 -3.28 18.09
N LEU A 104 70.15 -2.09 17.66
CA LEU A 104 69.35 -1.19 16.82
C LEU A 104 69.01 -1.82 15.46
N LEU A 105 69.95 -2.50 14.82
CA LEU A 105 69.71 -3.23 13.56
C LEU A 105 68.67 -4.35 13.75
N LYS A 106 68.73 -5.08 14.87
CA LYS A 106 67.71 -6.08 15.22
C LYS A 106 66.33 -5.43 15.40
N VAL A 107 66.24 -4.30 16.09
CA VAL A 107 64.97 -3.56 16.27
C VAL A 107 64.42 -3.09 14.92
N LYS A 108 65.26 -2.50 14.05
CA LYS A 108 64.85 -2.10 12.68
C LYS A 108 64.35 -3.30 11.86
N LYS A 109 64.99 -4.46 11.97
CA LYS A 109 64.55 -5.69 11.30
C LYS A 109 63.20 -6.17 11.81
N ILE A 110 62.97 -6.14 13.13
CA ILE A 110 61.68 -6.49 13.73
C ILE A 110 60.59 -5.51 13.26
N GLU A 111 60.89 -4.22 13.20
CA GLU A 111 59.96 -3.19 12.71
C GLU A 111 59.60 -3.41 11.23
N GLN A 112 60.59 -3.72 10.39
CA GLN A 112 60.36 -4.07 8.98
C GLN A 112 59.50 -5.33 8.83
N MET A 113 59.79 -6.39 9.58
CA MET A 113 58.97 -7.61 9.57
C MET A 113 57.54 -7.33 10.05
N SER A 114 57.36 -6.46 11.05
CA SER A 114 56.04 -6.03 11.52
C SER A 114 55.28 -5.26 10.44
N LYS A 115 55.93 -4.30 9.75
CA LYS A 115 55.35 -3.57 8.62
C LYS A 115 54.94 -4.50 7.48
N GLN A 116 55.82 -5.42 7.10
CA GLN A 116 55.56 -6.40 6.05
C GLN A 116 54.42 -7.36 6.43
N SER A 117 54.36 -7.79 7.69
CA SER A 117 53.27 -8.63 8.20
C SER A 117 51.91 -7.90 8.14
N LYS A 118 51.88 -6.62 8.52
CA LYS A 118 50.68 -5.77 8.40
C LYS A 118 50.24 -5.60 6.95
N GLU A 119 51.19 -5.36 6.04
CA GLU A 119 50.91 -5.26 4.60
C GLU A 119 50.38 -6.58 4.04
N ASN A 120 51.02 -7.70 4.36
CA ASN A 120 50.57 -9.03 3.93
C ASN A 120 49.17 -9.36 4.45
N LEU A 121 48.84 -8.98 5.70
CA LEU A 121 47.50 -9.16 6.24
C LEU A 121 46.46 -8.36 5.45
N LEU A 122 46.78 -7.11 5.12
CA LEU A 122 45.91 -6.22 4.37
C LEU A 122 45.72 -6.70 2.92
N LEU A 123 46.79 -7.19 2.26
CA LEU A 123 46.69 -7.81 0.93
C LEU A 123 45.84 -9.09 0.95
N LYS A 124 45.96 -9.91 2.01
CA LYS A 124 45.08 -11.08 2.20
C LYS A 124 43.62 -10.69 2.33
N GLN A 125 43.32 -9.61 3.04
CA GLN A 125 41.95 -9.07 3.15
C GLN A 125 41.41 -8.63 1.79
N HIS A 126 42.18 -7.85 1.04
CA HIS A 126 41.81 -7.43 -0.32
C HIS A 126 41.60 -8.63 -1.25
N LYS A 127 42.51 -9.62 -1.22
CA LYS A 127 42.39 -10.83 -2.03
C LYS A 127 41.11 -11.60 -1.73
N LEU A 128 40.75 -11.75 -0.46
CA LEU A 128 39.52 -12.43 -0.05
C LEU A 128 38.28 -11.70 -0.55
N ILE A 129 38.25 -10.37 -0.42
CA ILE A 129 37.12 -9.54 -0.90
C ILE A 129 36.99 -9.68 -2.41
N TRP A 130 38.10 -9.54 -3.13
CA TRP A 130 38.11 -9.66 -4.58
C TRP A 130 37.68 -11.04 -5.07
N GLN A 131 38.11 -12.11 -4.39
CA GLN A 131 37.65 -13.47 -4.71
C GLN A 131 36.13 -13.62 -4.55
N LYS A 132 35.57 -13.11 -3.44
CA LYS A 132 34.11 -13.13 -3.22
C LYS A 132 33.38 -12.32 -4.28
N GLU A 133 33.89 -11.13 -4.58
CA GLU A 133 33.27 -10.22 -5.54
C GLU A 133 33.36 -10.75 -6.97
N PHE A 134 34.48 -11.36 -7.34
CA PHE A 134 34.63 -12.07 -8.62
C PHE A 134 33.57 -13.16 -8.77
N MET A 135 33.35 -13.97 -7.73
CA MET A 135 32.30 -15.00 -7.77
C MET A 135 30.90 -14.38 -7.92
N ARG A 136 30.62 -13.29 -7.19
CA ARG A 136 29.35 -12.55 -7.30
C ARG A 136 29.14 -12.00 -8.70
N LEU A 137 30.11 -11.27 -9.24
CA LEU A 137 30.05 -10.66 -10.57
C LEU A 137 29.97 -11.72 -11.66
N ASN A 138 30.69 -12.83 -11.54
CA ASN A 138 30.60 -13.93 -12.50
C ASN A 138 29.21 -14.57 -12.50
N ASN A 139 28.58 -14.71 -11.33
CA ASN A 139 27.20 -15.20 -11.23
C ASN A 139 26.20 -14.20 -11.83
N VAL A 140 26.38 -12.89 -11.59
CA VAL A 140 25.53 -11.84 -12.19
C VAL A 140 25.69 -11.83 -13.71
N ARG A 141 26.92 -11.89 -14.22
CA ARG A 141 27.22 -11.99 -15.65
C ARG A 141 26.52 -13.20 -16.27
N LYS A 142 26.67 -14.39 -15.69
CA LYS A 142 26.02 -15.61 -16.18
C LYS A 142 24.49 -15.49 -16.19
N ARG A 143 23.91 -14.84 -15.19
CA ARG A 143 22.46 -14.61 -15.12
C ARG A 143 21.99 -13.66 -16.23
N ALA A 144 22.66 -12.52 -16.37
CA ALA A 144 22.35 -11.54 -17.43
C ALA A 144 22.52 -12.16 -18.82
N GLN A 145 23.59 -12.93 -19.03
CA GLN A 145 23.81 -13.67 -20.27
C GLN A 145 22.69 -14.67 -20.55
N ALA A 146 22.27 -15.46 -19.56
CA ALA A 146 21.16 -16.39 -19.72
C ALA A 146 19.81 -15.69 -20.01
N GLU A 147 19.61 -14.48 -19.47
CA GLU A 147 18.43 -13.65 -19.75
C GLU A 147 18.45 -13.12 -21.20
N VAL A 148 19.59 -12.60 -21.66
CA VAL A 148 19.78 -12.16 -23.05
C VAL A 148 19.60 -13.33 -24.02
N GLU A 149 20.22 -14.48 -23.75
CA GLU A 149 20.05 -15.69 -24.56
C GLU A 149 18.62 -16.23 -24.52
N GLY A 150 17.92 -16.08 -23.39
CA GLY A 150 16.51 -16.40 -23.25
C GLY A 150 15.64 -15.51 -24.13
N HIS A 151 15.86 -14.20 -24.06
CA HIS A 151 15.17 -13.21 -24.89
C HIS A 151 15.42 -13.44 -26.39
N ARG A 152 16.69 -13.70 -26.77
CA ARG A 152 17.06 -14.04 -28.15
C ARG A 152 16.29 -15.27 -28.65
N ARG A 153 16.30 -16.37 -27.89
CA ARG A 153 15.61 -17.62 -28.28
C ARG A 153 14.10 -17.44 -28.42
N GLN A 154 13.48 -16.66 -27.54
CA GLN A 154 12.04 -16.36 -27.61
C GLN A 154 11.69 -15.52 -28.84
N ASN A 155 12.57 -14.62 -29.25
CA ASN A 155 12.33 -13.73 -30.39
C ASN A 155 12.88 -14.24 -31.73
N ALA A 156 13.69 -15.28 -31.72
CA ALA A 156 14.18 -15.97 -32.92
C ALA A 156 13.24 -17.09 -33.41
N THR A 157 12.04 -17.21 -32.82
CA THR A 157 11.05 -18.22 -33.24
C THR A 157 10.16 -17.67 -34.37
N GLU A 158 9.83 -18.51 -35.35
CA GLU A 158 8.94 -18.16 -36.46
C GLU A 158 7.59 -17.64 -35.92
N GLY A 159 7.34 -16.33 -36.06
CA GLY A 159 6.16 -15.64 -35.54
C GLY A 159 6.46 -14.36 -34.74
N SER A 160 7.70 -14.15 -34.30
CA SER A 160 8.11 -12.87 -33.69
C SER A 160 8.40 -11.82 -34.77
N GLY A 161 7.95 -10.58 -34.54
CA GLY A 161 8.22 -9.44 -35.45
C GLY A 161 9.71 -9.12 -35.61
N CYS A 162 10.57 -9.61 -34.72
CA CYS A 162 12.02 -9.39 -34.73
C CYS A 162 12.83 -10.62 -35.14
N CYS A 163 12.20 -11.73 -35.56
CA CYS A 163 12.87 -13.02 -35.84
C CYS A 163 14.06 -12.89 -36.79
N ARG A 164 13.86 -12.22 -37.95
CA ARG A 164 14.91 -12.01 -38.96
C ARG A 164 16.11 -11.22 -38.44
N MET A 165 15.88 -10.25 -37.54
CA MET A 165 16.96 -9.45 -36.97
C MET A 165 17.88 -10.31 -36.09
N TYR A 166 17.29 -11.17 -35.26
CA TYR A 166 18.06 -12.10 -34.42
C TYR A 166 18.76 -13.18 -35.24
N GLU A 167 18.14 -13.70 -36.30
CA GLU A 167 18.80 -14.59 -37.26
C GLU A 167 20.04 -13.93 -37.89
N HIS A 168 19.95 -12.66 -38.29
CA HIS A 168 21.08 -11.90 -38.80
C HIS A 168 22.19 -11.73 -37.75
N PHE A 169 21.84 -11.48 -36.49
CA PHE A 169 22.84 -11.40 -35.42
C PHE A 169 23.54 -12.75 -35.19
N ASP A 170 22.81 -13.86 -35.23
CA ASP A 170 23.39 -15.20 -35.06
C ASP A 170 24.36 -15.54 -36.20
N LEU A 171 24.00 -15.20 -37.44
CA LEU A 171 24.88 -15.37 -38.60
C LEU A 171 26.13 -14.49 -38.50
N TYR A 172 25.98 -13.25 -38.05
CA TYR A 172 27.11 -12.33 -37.87
C TYR A 172 28.04 -12.79 -36.73
N GLU A 173 27.49 -13.25 -35.61
CA GLU A 173 28.26 -13.83 -34.49
C GLU A 173 29.06 -15.05 -34.96
N ALA A 174 28.45 -15.95 -35.74
CA ALA A 174 29.16 -17.09 -36.31
C ALA A 174 30.31 -16.67 -37.25
N SER A 175 30.09 -15.65 -38.09
CA SER A 175 31.14 -15.09 -38.95
C SER A 175 32.31 -14.52 -38.13
N LEU A 176 32.02 -13.80 -37.05
CA LEU A 176 33.04 -13.25 -36.16
C LEU A 176 33.83 -14.35 -35.43
N ASP A 177 33.17 -15.43 -35.02
CA ASP A 177 33.83 -16.58 -34.39
C ASP A 177 34.80 -17.28 -35.36
N GLU A 178 34.41 -17.42 -36.63
CA GLU A 178 35.27 -17.96 -37.69
C GLU A 178 36.49 -17.05 -37.95
N GLU A 179 36.26 -15.75 -38.14
CA GLU A 179 37.33 -14.75 -38.32
C GLU A 179 38.28 -14.71 -37.12
N PHE A 180 37.75 -14.79 -35.90
CA PHE A 180 38.56 -14.83 -34.68
C PHE A 180 39.40 -16.10 -34.59
N ALA A 181 38.83 -17.26 -34.95
CA ALA A 181 39.55 -18.52 -34.98
C ALA A 181 40.71 -18.47 -35.99
N GLU A 182 40.46 -17.94 -37.19
CA GLU A 182 41.49 -17.74 -38.22
C GLU A 182 42.57 -16.77 -37.74
N PHE A 183 42.19 -15.62 -37.18
CA PHE A 183 43.13 -14.64 -36.63
C PHE A 183 44.00 -15.25 -35.54
N LYS A 184 43.40 -15.99 -34.60
CA LYS A 184 44.12 -16.68 -33.52
C LYS A 184 45.10 -17.70 -34.09
N MET A 185 44.68 -18.51 -35.06
CA MET A 185 45.54 -19.47 -35.72
C MET A 185 46.74 -18.78 -36.39
N ASN A 186 46.52 -17.66 -37.06
CA ASN A 186 47.58 -16.94 -37.79
C ASN A 186 48.55 -16.17 -36.87
N THR A 187 48.10 -15.74 -35.69
CA THR A 187 48.89 -14.85 -34.82
C THR A 187 49.43 -15.53 -33.56
N CYS A 188 48.66 -16.43 -32.95
CA CYS A 188 49.02 -17.07 -31.68
C CYS A 188 49.76 -18.39 -31.90
N ASP A 189 49.30 -19.24 -32.82
CA ASP A 189 49.89 -20.57 -33.02
C ASP A 189 51.36 -20.53 -33.46
N PRO A 190 51.80 -19.60 -34.33
CA PRO A 190 53.23 -19.46 -34.65
C PRO A 190 54.09 -19.12 -33.44
N VAL A 191 53.56 -18.34 -32.48
CA VAL A 191 54.27 -17.99 -31.24
C VAL A 191 54.35 -19.18 -30.29
N TRP A 192 53.30 -19.99 -30.22
CA TRP A 192 53.29 -21.23 -29.44
C TRP A 192 54.24 -22.27 -30.03
N ASN A 193 54.19 -22.48 -31.34
CA ASN A 193 55.11 -23.37 -32.06
C ASN A 193 56.57 -22.92 -31.86
N LEU A 194 56.85 -21.62 -32.03
CA LEU A 194 58.18 -21.07 -31.76
C LEU A 194 58.61 -21.32 -30.32
N ARG A 195 57.72 -21.15 -29.33
CA ARG A 195 58.04 -21.44 -27.92
C ARG A 195 58.41 -22.91 -27.72
N GLU A 196 57.67 -23.83 -28.32
CA GLU A 196 57.91 -25.28 -28.22
C GLU A 196 59.22 -25.68 -28.92
N ASP A 197 59.44 -25.18 -30.14
CA ASP A 197 60.68 -25.39 -30.91
C ASP A 197 61.91 -24.88 -30.14
N LEU A 198 61.80 -23.69 -29.53
CA LEU A 198 62.85 -23.13 -28.69
C LEU A 198 63.11 -23.98 -27.45
N GLN A 199 62.06 -24.50 -26.82
CA GLN A 199 62.19 -25.34 -25.65
C GLN A 199 62.92 -26.65 -25.99
N PHE A 200 62.57 -27.27 -27.11
CA PHE A 200 63.24 -28.47 -27.62
C PHE A 200 64.71 -28.17 -27.99
N TRP A 201 64.94 -27.10 -28.75
CA TRP A 201 66.27 -26.71 -29.20
C TRP A 201 67.22 -26.39 -28.03
N ILE A 202 66.76 -25.67 -27.00
CA ILE A 202 67.56 -25.37 -25.81
C ILE A 202 67.90 -26.64 -25.03
N GLN A 203 66.96 -27.59 -24.95
CA GLN A 203 67.17 -28.85 -24.24
C GLN A 203 68.21 -29.74 -24.92
N ASP A 204 68.16 -29.85 -26.26
CA ASP A 204 69.12 -30.65 -27.04
C ASP A 204 70.52 -30.02 -27.12
N ASN A 205 70.59 -28.68 -27.14
CA ASN A 205 71.85 -27.95 -27.32
C ASN A 205 72.43 -27.38 -26.00
N HIS A 206 71.91 -27.78 -24.84
CA HIS A 206 72.29 -27.23 -23.54
C HIS A 206 73.81 -27.30 -23.27
N GLU A 207 74.43 -28.45 -23.52
CA GLU A 207 75.87 -28.63 -23.29
C GLU A 207 76.71 -27.88 -24.33
N GLY A 208 76.26 -27.80 -25.60
CA GLY A 208 76.94 -27.02 -26.66
C GLY A 208 76.93 -25.51 -26.37
N ILE A 209 75.83 -24.99 -25.82
CA ILE A 209 75.72 -23.60 -25.37
C ILE A 209 76.63 -23.34 -24.16
N ARG A 210 76.70 -24.29 -23.22
CA ARG A 210 77.53 -24.19 -22.00
C ARG A 210 79.03 -24.24 -22.31
N MET A 211 79.42 -25.08 -23.26
CA MET A 211 80.82 -25.26 -23.69
C MET A 211 81.27 -24.24 -24.73
N GLY A 212 80.35 -23.46 -25.32
CA GLY A 212 80.65 -22.41 -26.27
C GLY A 212 81.06 -22.93 -27.65
N ASP A 213 80.38 -23.98 -28.13
CA ASP A 213 80.59 -24.52 -29.47
C ASP A 213 80.26 -23.45 -30.54
N PRO A 214 81.22 -23.06 -31.43
CA PRO A 214 81.02 -22.04 -32.43
C PRO A 214 79.77 -22.23 -33.30
N GLU A 215 79.45 -23.47 -33.71
CA GLU A 215 78.31 -23.75 -34.59
C GLU A 215 76.97 -23.57 -33.85
N VAL A 216 76.93 -23.95 -32.57
CA VAL A 216 75.74 -23.80 -31.72
C VAL A 216 75.52 -22.33 -31.35
N VAL A 217 76.59 -21.56 -31.14
CA VAL A 217 76.53 -20.14 -30.82
C VAL A 217 76.05 -19.31 -32.02
N GLU A 218 76.46 -19.65 -33.24
CA GLU A 218 75.98 -19.00 -34.47
C GLU A 218 74.48 -19.24 -34.68
N LYS A 219 74.03 -20.51 -34.62
CA LYS A 219 72.60 -20.86 -34.69
C LYS A 219 71.79 -20.20 -33.57
N HIS A 220 72.36 -20.08 -32.36
CA HIS A 220 71.71 -19.35 -31.27
C HIS A 220 71.52 -17.86 -31.59
N ALA A 221 72.48 -17.23 -32.27
CA ALA A 221 72.38 -15.83 -32.67
C ALA A 221 71.29 -15.64 -33.75
N GLU A 222 71.20 -16.55 -34.72
CA GLU A 222 70.12 -16.58 -35.72
C GLU A 222 68.75 -16.73 -35.05
N ILE A 223 68.62 -17.67 -34.12
CA ILE A 223 67.39 -17.88 -33.35
C ILE A 223 66.97 -16.61 -32.58
N ARG A 224 67.92 -15.91 -31.96
CA ARG A 224 67.63 -14.63 -31.28
C ARG A 224 67.14 -13.56 -32.25
N GLN A 225 67.69 -13.52 -33.47
CA GLN A 225 67.23 -12.61 -34.51
C GLN A 225 65.79 -12.93 -34.93
N THR A 226 65.46 -14.20 -35.16
CA THR A 226 64.09 -14.65 -35.44
C THR A 226 63.12 -14.27 -34.33
N ILE A 227 63.50 -14.47 -33.06
CA ILE A 227 62.69 -14.03 -31.91
C ILE A 227 62.46 -12.51 -31.94
N SER A 228 63.49 -11.72 -32.26
CA SER A 228 63.36 -10.27 -32.36
C SER A 228 62.41 -9.85 -33.47
N GLN A 229 62.42 -10.54 -34.61
CA GLN A 229 61.51 -10.29 -35.72
C GLN A 229 60.06 -10.64 -35.35
N VAL A 230 59.83 -11.81 -34.73
CA VAL A 230 58.50 -12.23 -34.28
C VAL A 230 57.96 -11.29 -33.20
N LYS A 231 58.80 -10.82 -32.26
CA LYS A 231 58.40 -9.78 -31.31
C LYS A 231 58.00 -8.47 -32.00
N GLY A 232 58.72 -8.07 -33.05
CA GLY A 232 58.38 -6.91 -33.87
C GLY A 232 57.02 -7.07 -34.56
N GLN A 233 56.77 -8.23 -35.18
CA GLN A 233 55.49 -8.56 -35.81
C GLN A 233 54.35 -8.54 -34.80
N GLN A 234 54.52 -9.17 -33.63
CA GLN A 234 53.51 -9.19 -32.58
C GLN A 234 53.23 -7.79 -32.02
N ASN A 235 54.26 -6.95 -31.84
CA ASN A 235 54.06 -5.56 -31.45
C ASN A 235 53.28 -4.77 -32.50
N SER A 236 53.55 -5.00 -33.80
CA SER A 236 52.80 -4.37 -34.89
C SER A 236 51.33 -4.78 -34.87
N ILE A 237 51.04 -6.07 -34.67
CA ILE A 237 49.67 -6.59 -34.54
C ILE A 237 48.98 -5.97 -33.32
N LEU A 238 49.63 -5.93 -32.16
CA LEU A 238 49.08 -5.30 -30.96
C LEU A 238 48.77 -3.81 -31.17
N GLN A 239 49.63 -3.10 -31.91
CA GLN A 239 49.40 -1.70 -32.23
C GLN A 239 48.22 -1.52 -33.20
N GLN A 240 48.06 -2.40 -34.19
CA GLN A 240 46.90 -2.42 -35.08
C GLN A 240 45.62 -2.66 -34.29
N LEU A 241 45.57 -3.72 -33.48
CA LEU A 241 44.42 -4.03 -32.61
C LEU A 241 44.09 -2.89 -31.65
N TYR A 242 45.10 -2.22 -31.08
CA TYR A 242 44.88 -1.06 -30.22
C TYR A 242 44.26 0.12 -30.96
N ASN A 243 44.67 0.35 -32.21
CA ASN A 243 44.09 1.40 -33.05
C ASN A 243 42.66 1.05 -33.46
N GLU A 244 42.40 -0.20 -33.85
CA GLU A 244 41.06 -0.70 -34.17
C GLU A 244 40.13 -0.59 -32.95
N GLN A 245 40.59 -1.02 -31.78
CA GLN A 245 39.88 -0.84 -30.52
C GLN A 245 39.52 0.63 -30.29
N LYS A 246 40.48 1.54 -30.45
CA LYS A 246 40.22 2.99 -30.30
C LYS A 246 39.22 3.54 -31.31
N CYS A 247 39.29 3.08 -32.56
CA CYS A 247 38.33 3.47 -33.58
C CYS A 247 36.92 3.00 -33.19
N LEU A 248 36.78 1.73 -32.79
CA LEU A 248 35.51 1.17 -32.33
C LEU A 248 34.99 1.87 -31.07
N GLU A 249 35.84 2.11 -30.07
CA GLU A 249 35.47 2.88 -28.87
C GLU A 249 35.03 4.31 -29.24
N GLY A 250 35.68 4.92 -30.23
CA GLY A 250 35.31 6.22 -30.79
C GLY A 250 33.95 6.18 -31.50
N GLU A 251 33.66 5.15 -32.28
CA GLU A 251 32.36 4.93 -32.92
C GLU A 251 31.25 4.66 -31.90
N LEU A 252 31.52 3.85 -30.88
CA LEU A 252 30.60 3.59 -29.77
C LEU A 252 30.30 4.84 -28.95
N SER A 253 31.32 5.68 -28.75
CA SER A 253 31.20 6.97 -28.07
C SER A 253 30.63 8.06 -28.98
N SER A 254 30.67 7.86 -30.30
CA SER A 254 29.99 8.74 -31.23
C SER A 254 28.50 8.62 -30.96
N GLY A 255 27.85 9.75 -30.69
CA GLY A 255 26.43 9.81 -30.30
C GLY A 255 25.48 9.15 -31.31
N PHE A 256 25.95 8.65 -32.45
CA PHE A 256 25.20 7.89 -33.44
C PHE A 256 24.41 6.71 -32.84
N LEU A 257 25.05 5.85 -32.02
CA LEU A 257 24.32 4.74 -31.38
C LEU A 257 23.31 5.24 -30.35
N TRP A 258 23.65 6.33 -29.66
CA TRP A 258 22.75 7.02 -28.74
C TRP A 258 21.52 7.60 -29.48
N GLU A 259 21.72 8.24 -30.62
CA GLU A 259 20.67 8.79 -31.49
C GLU A 259 19.73 7.70 -32.01
N ILE A 260 20.27 6.54 -32.39
CA ILE A 260 19.48 5.39 -32.87
C ILE A 260 18.66 4.76 -31.75
N THR A 261 19.19 4.69 -30.53
CA THR A 261 18.56 3.96 -29.41
C THR A 261 17.65 4.82 -28.54
N HIS A 262 17.89 6.13 -28.48
CA HIS A 262 17.19 7.06 -27.57
C HIS A 262 16.51 8.24 -28.29
N GLY A 263 16.62 8.35 -29.62
CA GLY A 263 15.99 9.41 -30.39
C GLY A 263 16.58 10.79 -30.08
N GLY A 264 17.74 11.13 -30.66
CA GLY A 264 18.23 12.50 -30.84
C GLY A 264 18.40 13.45 -29.63
N SER A 265 18.14 13.02 -28.38
CA SER A 265 18.22 13.89 -27.20
C SER A 265 19.42 13.52 -26.33
N GLU A 266 20.36 14.44 -26.13
CA GLU A 266 21.71 14.26 -25.55
C GLU A 266 21.80 13.77 -24.09
N THR A 267 20.71 13.32 -23.48
CA THR A 267 20.74 12.72 -22.14
C THR A 267 19.68 11.63 -22.07
N PRO A 268 19.77 10.66 -21.13
CA PRO A 268 18.60 9.90 -20.67
C PRO A 268 17.64 10.87 -19.96
N HIS A 269 17.16 11.87 -20.71
CA HIS A 269 15.99 12.63 -20.38
C HIS A 269 14.89 11.60 -20.50
N ILE A 270 14.38 11.22 -19.34
CA ILE A 270 13.03 10.70 -19.25
C ILE A 270 12.21 11.68 -20.08
N ASP A 271 11.75 11.23 -21.25
CA ASP A 271 11.01 12.07 -22.16
C ASP A 271 9.79 12.58 -21.39
N PHE A 272 9.87 13.85 -21.00
CA PHE A 272 8.82 14.49 -20.23
C PHE A 272 7.77 14.83 -21.26
N ALA A 273 6.85 13.90 -21.50
CA ALA A 273 5.62 14.17 -22.23
C ALA A 273 4.75 15.12 -21.38
N GLU A 274 5.23 16.35 -21.25
CA GLU A 274 4.57 17.46 -20.54
C GLU A 274 3.38 17.96 -21.36
N GLY A 275 2.44 18.58 -20.67
CA GLY A 275 1.18 19.01 -21.24
C GLY A 275 0.08 17.98 -21.04
N ILE A 276 -1.03 18.23 -21.72
CA ILE A 276 -2.24 17.43 -21.60
C ILE A 276 -2.09 16.17 -22.48
N PRO A 277 -2.24 14.95 -21.92
CA PRO A 277 -2.24 13.72 -22.70
C PRO A 277 -3.31 13.74 -23.80
N GLU A 278 -3.02 13.22 -24.99
CA GLU A 278 -3.99 13.11 -26.09
C GLU A 278 -5.23 12.31 -25.63
N GLU A 279 -5.01 11.25 -24.86
CA GLU A 279 -6.08 10.41 -24.31
C GLU A 279 -7.01 11.19 -23.38
N ALA A 280 -6.55 12.28 -22.77
CA ALA A 280 -7.36 13.13 -21.91
C ALA A 280 -8.25 14.07 -22.73
N PHE A 281 -7.82 14.48 -23.92
CA PHE A 281 -8.65 15.26 -24.85
C PHE A 281 -9.79 14.42 -25.43
N ASP A 282 -9.52 13.15 -25.71
CA ASP A 282 -10.49 12.21 -26.28
C ASP A 282 -11.60 11.81 -25.29
N LEU A 283 -11.46 12.14 -23.99
CA LEU A 283 -12.51 11.87 -23.01
C LEU A 283 -13.76 12.70 -23.30
N GLU A 284 -14.90 12.01 -23.44
CA GLU A 284 -16.21 12.64 -23.62
C GLU A 284 -16.69 13.24 -22.28
N CYS A 285 -17.13 14.51 -22.34
CA CYS A 285 -17.75 15.19 -21.20
C CYS A 285 -18.85 16.13 -21.72
N SER A 286 -20.04 16.05 -21.13
CA SER A 286 -21.16 16.96 -21.46
C SER A 286 -20.96 18.40 -20.97
N ASP A 287 -20.00 18.64 -20.07
CA ASP A 287 -19.70 19.96 -19.50
C ASP A 287 -18.30 20.43 -19.93
N ASP A 288 -18.28 21.33 -20.92
CA ASP A 288 -17.03 21.85 -21.50
C ASP A 288 -16.22 22.70 -20.50
N GLU A 289 -16.87 23.43 -19.59
CA GLU A 289 -16.19 24.28 -18.60
C GLU A 289 -15.47 23.42 -17.55
N LEU A 290 -16.14 22.35 -17.11
CA LEU A 290 -15.52 21.35 -16.24
C LEU A 290 -14.37 20.63 -16.96
N LYS A 291 -14.55 20.26 -18.24
CA LYS A 291 -13.50 19.61 -19.03
C LYS A 291 -12.25 20.48 -19.11
N VAL A 292 -12.38 21.76 -19.44
CA VAL A 292 -11.24 22.70 -19.47
C VAL A 292 -10.56 22.80 -18.11
N THR A 293 -11.33 22.90 -17.02
CA THR A 293 -10.78 23.00 -15.66
C THR A 293 -9.96 21.76 -15.29
N VAL A 294 -10.48 20.57 -15.57
CA VAL A 294 -9.79 19.30 -15.28
C VAL A 294 -8.54 19.13 -16.15
N LEU A 295 -8.56 19.56 -17.42
CA LEU A 295 -7.39 19.53 -18.28
C LEU A 295 -6.30 20.51 -17.82
N GLN A 296 -6.67 21.68 -17.30
CA GLN A 296 -5.74 22.66 -16.74
C GLN A 296 -4.94 22.10 -15.54
N GLU A 297 -5.53 21.18 -14.77
CA GLU A 297 -4.83 20.53 -13.64
C GLU A 297 -3.60 19.73 -14.07
N PHE A 298 -3.55 19.22 -15.31
CA PHE A 298 -2.34 18.57 -15.84
C PHE A 298 -1.20 19.57 -15.99
N ILE A 299 -1.50 20.77 -16.49
CA ILE A 299 -0.52 21.86 -16.66
C ILE A 299 0.00 22.30 -15.29
N ILE A 300 -0.89 22.47 -14.31
CA ILE A 300 -0.53 22.84 -12.93
C ILE A 300 0.34 21.75 -12.27
N LEU A 301 0.03 20.47 -12.51
CA LEU A 301 0.84 19.36 -12.01
C LEU A 301 2.25 19.38 -12.62
N ASP A 302 2.36 19.63 -13.93
CA ASP A 302 3.64 19.73 -14.63
C ASP A 302 4.44 20.96 -14.16
N GLU A 303 3.80 22.11 -13.94
CA GLU A 303 4.43 23.30 -13.34
C GLU A 303 5.01 23.02 -11.95
N LYS A 304 4.22 22.41 -11.06
CA LYS A 304 4.69 22.04 -9.71
C LYS A 304 5.86 21.05 -9.77
N PHE A 305 5.84 20.13 -10.73
CA PHE A 305 6.95 19.22 -10.95
C PHE A 305 8.20 19.97 -11.42
N ARG A 306 8.08 20.87 -12.40
CA ARG A 306 9.20 21.70 -12.90
C ARG A 306 9.80 22.57 -11.80
N GLU A 307 8.99 23.25 -11.00
CA GLU A 307 9.45 24.04 -9.86
C GLU A 307 10.25 23.19 -8.87
N ARG A 308 9.74 21.99 -8.57
CA ARG A 308 10.39 21.07 -7.62
C ARG A 308 11.66 20.46 -8.19
N LEU A 309 11.72 20.24 -9.50
CA LEU A 309 12.92 19.80 -10.20
C LEU A 309 13.98 20.91 -10.20
N HIS A 310 13.60 22.14 -10.55
CA HIS A 310 14.50 23.29 -10.53
C HIS A 310 15.04 23.55 -9.12
N PHE A 311 14.19 23.49 -8.09
CA PHE A 311 14.62 23.63 -6.70
C PHE A 311 15.65 22.55 -6.32
N LEU A 312 15.42 21.30 -6.74
CA LEU A 312 16.35 20.20 -6.50
C LEU A 312 17.68 20.40 -7.25
N GLU A 313 17.63 20.90 -8.49
CA GLU A 313 18.81 21.21 -9.29
C GLU A 313 19.61 22.38 -8.70
N ASP A 314 18.93 23.42 -8.18
CA ASP A 314 19.55 24.53 -7.47
C ASP A 314 20.23 24.09 -6.16
N GLU A 315 19.54 23.28 -5.35
CA GLU A 315 20.04 22.69 -4.10
C GLU A 315 21.36 21.93 -4.35
N HIS A 316 21.47 21.28 -5.52
CA HIS A 316 22.61 20.47 -5.93
C HIS A 316 23.49 21.10 -7.02
N SER A 317 23.36 22.40 -7.27
CA SER A 317 24.07 23.14 -8.34
C SER A 317 25.59 22.94 -8.34
N LYS A 318 26.22 22.90 -7.16
CA LYS A 318 27.67 22.66 -6.99
C LYS A 318 28.13 21.27 -7.43
N ILE A 319 27.24 20.28 -7.41
CA ILE A 319 27.51 18.91 -7.85
C ILE A 319 27.41 18.88 -9.37
N LEU A 320 26.33 19.47 -9.90
CA LEU A 320 26.05 19.57 -11.33
C LEU A 320 27.13 20.35 -12.07
N SER A 321 27.66 21.42 -11.47
CA SER A 321 28.73 22.24 -12.07
C SER A 321 30.05 21.49 -12.26
N ARG A 322 30.24 20.34 -11.59
CA ARG A 322 31.43 19.50 -11.73
C ARG A 322 31.29 18.45 -12.84
N GLY A 323 30.18 18.49 -13.58
CA GLY A 323 29.90 17.58 -14.69
C GLY A 323 29.61 16.15 -14.22
N THR A 324 29.57 15.23 -15.19
CA THR A 324 29.23 13.81 -15.00
C THR A 324 30.24 13.06 -14.12
N HIS A 325 31.49 13.50 -14.10
CA HIS A 325 32.59 12.82 -13.41
C HIS A 325 33.14 13.59 -12.19
N GLY A 326 32.47 14.67 -11.74
CA GLY A 326 32.88 15.38 -10.52
C GLY A 326 34.19 16.16 -10.65
N GLY A 327 34.57 16.54 -11.87
CA GLY A 327 35.83 17.21 -12.20
C GLY A 327 37.03 16.27 -12.32
N TRP A 328 36.80 14.96 -12.35
CA TRP A 328 37.82 13.94 -12.58
C TRP A 328 37.85 13.50 -14.05
N SER A 329 38.95 12.90 -14.50
CA SER A 329 38.94 12.22 -15.79
C SER A 329 38.00 11.02 -15.75
N GLU A 330 37.50 10.61 -16.92
CA GLU A 330 36.60 9.46 -17.03
C GLU A 330 37.26 8.18 -16.50
N GLU A 331 38.54 7.97 -16.81
CA GLU A 331 39.29 6.79 -16.37
C GLU A 331 39.51 6.78 -14.85
N ASP A 332 39.86 7.93 -14.28
CA ASP A 332 40.06 8.08 -12.84
C ASP A 332 38.73 7.88 -12.07
N HIS A 333 37.64 8.47 -12.58
CA HIS A 333 36.30 8.31 -12.02
C HIS A 333 35.83 6.85 -12.11
N PHE A 334 35.98 6.22 -13.28
CA PHE A 334 35.65 4.81 -13.49
C PHE A 334 36.44 3.90 -12.55
N CYS A 335 37.76 4.10 -12.47
CA CYS A 335 38.62 3.38 -11.54
C CYS A 335 38.15 3.54 -10.09
N PHE A 336 37.76 4.76 -9.70
CA PHE A 336 37.22 5.02 -8.37
C PHE A 336 35.93 4.23 -8.12
N VAL A 337 34.91 4.38 -8.97
CA VAL A 337 33.58 3.76 -8.78
C VAL A 337 33.68 2.25 -8.76
N VAL A 338 34.38 1.66 -9.73
CA VAL A 338 34.55 0.20 -9.83
C VAL A 338 35.24 -0.36 -8.59
N ASN A 339 36.33 0.28 -8.12
CA ASN A 339 37.00 -0.19 -6.92
C ASN A 339 36.19 0.08 -5.64
N TYR A 340 35.37 1.13 -5.60
CA TYR A 340 34.52 1.45 -4.45
C TYR A 340 33.39 0.43 -4.28
N ASP A 341 32.75 0.03 -5.37
CA ASP A 341 31.58 -0.87 -5.37
C ASP A 341 31.94 -2.34 -5.13
N GLN A 342 33.20 -2.74 -5.37
CA GLN A 342 33.69 -4.11 -5.09
C GLN A 342 33.66 -4.49 -3.60
N TYR A 343 33.53 -3.53 -2.69
CA TYR A 343 33.58 -3.77 -1.25
C TYR A 343 32.18 -3.79 -0.63
N PRO A 344 31.74 -4.93 -0.05
CA PRO A 344 30.43 -5.07 0.58
C PRO A 344 30.18 -4.05 1.69
N ARG A 345 28.94 -3.60 1.85
CA ARG A 345 28.55 -2.58 2.85
C ARG A 345 28.64 -3.10 4.28
N GLU A 346 28.48 -4.40 4.47
CA GLU A 346 28.46 -5.10 5.76
C GLU A 346 29.88 -5.30 6.35
N LEU A 347 30.92 -4.94 5.60
CA LEU A 347 32.30 -5.19 5.99
C LEU A 347 32.80 -4.20 7.06
N ASN A 348 33.28 -4.74 8.18
CA ASN A 348 33.99 -3.96 9.19
C ASN A 348 35.26 -3.30 8.60
N ASN A 349 35.48 -2.01 8.89
CA ASN A 349 36.58 -1.21 8.30
C ASN A 349 36.53 -1.05 6.77
N ARG A 350 35.36 -1.20 6.13
CA ARG A 350 35.15 -0.99 4.67
C ARG A 350 35.87 0.23 4.14
N ARG A 351 35.59 1.42 4.69
CA ARG A 351 36.16 2.69 4.23
C ARG A 351 37.70 2.70 4.27
N LYS A 352 38.31 2.09 5.30
CA LYS A 352 39.77 2.00 5.42
C LYS A 352 40.37 1.15 4.30
N LEU A 353 39.72 0.03 3.97
CA LEU A 353 40.18 -0.87 2.91
C LEU A 353 40.01 -0.23 1.53
N ILE A 354 38.86 0.39 1.25
CA ILE A 354 38.62 1.11 0.00
C ILE A 354 39.67 2.21 -0.19
N MET A 355 39.88 3.06 0.83
CA MET A 355 40.88 4.13 0.75
C MET A 355 42.31 3.63 0.63
N ASP A 356 42.62 2.43 1.12
CA ASP A 356 43.90 1.79 0.85
C ASP A 356 44.00 1.31 -0.61
N ARG A 357 42.97 0.63 -1.11
CA ARG A 357 42.89 0.12 -2.49
C ARG A 357 42.96 1.24 -3.51
N LEU A 358 42.18 2.30 -3.32
CA LEU A 358 42.14 3.46 -4.21
C LEU A 358 43.50 4.17 -4.28
N ARG A 359 44.20 4.34 -3.14
CA ARG A 359 45.55 4.94 -3.14
C ARG A 359 46.60 4.10 -3.87
N ARG A 360 46.39 2.79 -3.99
CA ARG A 360 47.28 1.90 -4.75
C ARG A 360 47.02 2.00 -6.26
N HIS A 361 45.77 2.19 -6.67
CA HIS A 361 45.38 2.32 -8.08
C HIS A 361 45.48 3.74 -8.63
N LEU A 362 45.34 4.75 -7.77
CA LEU A 362 45.42 6.17 -8.10
C LEU A 362 46.54 6.82 -7.29
N PRO A 363 47.82 6.50 -7.58
CA PRO A 363 48.96 7.02 -6.83
C PRO A 363 49.15 8.54 -7.01
N HIS A 364 48.61 9.10 -8.10
CA HIS A 364 48.62 10.53 -8.41
C HIS A 364 47.56 11.33 -7.65
N LYS A 365 46.61 10.67 -6.96
CA LYS A 365 45.56 11.32 -6.16
C LYS A 365 45.89 11.25 -4.67
N SER A 366 45.73 12.38 -4.00
CA SER A 366 45.89 12.49 -2.56
C SER A 366 44.69 11.90 -1.80
N ARG A 367 44.90 11.55 -0.53
CA ARG A 367 43.82 11.04 0.32
C ARG A 367 42.67 12.05 0.50
N PRO A 368 42.90 13.36 0.71
CA PRO A 368 41.81 14.34 0.76
C PRO A 368 40.99 14.41 -0.52
N GLU A 369 41.62 14.32 -1.69
CA GLU A 369 40.92 14.31 -2.98
C GLU A 369 40.02 13.09 -3.13
N LEU A 370 40.49 11.91 -2.72
CA LEU A 370 39.68 10.68 -2.72
C LEU A 370 38.46 10.78 -1.79
N VAL A 371 38.61 11.44 -0.64
CA VAL A 371 37.49 11.66 0.30
C VAL A 371 36.50 12.68 -0.25
N ALA A 372 36.99 13.78 -0.84
CA ALA A 372 36.12 14.78 -1.47
C ALA A 372 35.33 14.18 -2.66
N HIS A 373 35.95 13.26 -3.40
CA HIS A 373 35.29 12.54 -4.49
C HIS A 373 34.29 11.49 -3.98
N GLU A 374 34.58 10.80 -2.87
CA GLU A 374 33.61 9.94 -2.15
C GLU A 374 32.35 10.73 -1.79
N GLU A 375 32.52 11.90 -1.16
CA GLU A 375 31.41 12.79 -0.76
C GLU A 375 30.62 13.31 -1.98
N TRP A 376 31.32 13.66 -3.06
CA TRP A 376 30.68 14.07 -4.31
C TRP A 376 29.89 12.91 -4.93
N CYS A 377 30.44 11.69 -5.00
CA CYS A 377 29.76 10.51 -5.52
C CYS A 377 28.49 10.18 -4.72
N GLU A 378 28.57 10.23 -3.38
CA GLU A 378 27.41 10.01 -2.50
C GLU A 378 26.33 11.08 -2.72
N SER A 379 26.73 12.34 -2.81
CA SER A 379 25.80 13.46 -3.03
C SER A 379 25.18 13.42 -4.43
N ASN A 380 25.97 13.07 -5.44
CA ASN A 380 25.53 12.91 -6.82
C ASN A 380 24.53 11.74 -6.95
N LYS A 381 24.82 10.61 -6.30
CA LYS A 381 23.91 9.47 -6.23
C LYS A 381 22.59 9.87 -5.56
N TYR A 382 22.65 10.57 -4.44
CA TYR A 382 21.47 11.05 -3.72
C TYR A 382 20.61 12.00 -4.56
N PHE A 383 21.23 12.95 -5.26
CA PHE A 383 20.53 13.84 -6.20
C PHE A 383 19.79 13.04 -7.29
N HIS A 384 20.47 12.10 -7.95
CA HIS A 384 19.86 11.29 -9.00
C HIS A 384 18.74 10.37 -8.46
N GLU A 385 18.89 9.84 -7.24
CA GLU A 385 17.81 9.10 -6.57
C GLU A 385 16.59 9.98 -6.29
N ARG A 386 16.78 11.20 -5.78
CA ARG A 386 15.69 12.17 -5.58
C ARG A 386 15.05 12.58 -6.89
N LYS A 387 15.84 12.86 -7.94
CA LYS A 387 15.34 13.18 -9.27
C LYS A 387 14.50 12.03 -9.81
N ARG A 388 14.99 10.78 -9.77
CA ARG A 388 14.20 9.60 -10.17
C ARG A 388 12.90 9.46 -9.37
N ALA A 389 12.95 9.61 -8.05
CA ALA A 389 11.76 9.52 -7.20
C ALA A 389 10.73 10.61 -7.56
N LEU A 390 11.20 11.82 -7.83
CA LEU A 390 10.34 12.94 -8.26
C LEU A 390 9.67 12.63 -9.61
N VAL A 391 10.41 12.09 -10.58
CA VAL A 391 9.85 11.72 -11.89
C VAL A 391 8.84 10.57 -11.77
N VAL A 392 9.12 9.57 -10.95
CA VAL A 392 8.17 8.47 -10.68
C VAL A 392 6.90 9.01 -10.03
N ALA A 393 7.03 9.92 -9.05
CA ALA A 393 5.89 10.56 -8.40
C ALA A 393 5.05 11.39 -9.38
N TRP A 394 5.70 12.13 -10.28
CA TRP A 394 5.04 12.89 -11.34
C TRP A 394 4.29 12.00 -12.32
N ARG A 395 4.92 10.94 -12.86
CA ARG A 395 4.24 9.96 -13.74
C ARG A 395 3.03 9.33 -13.07
N LYS A 396 3.18 8.95 -11.80
CA LYS A 396 2.08 8.39 -11.00
C LYS A 396 0.96 9.43 -10.81
N GLY A 397 1.31 10.66 -10.45
CA GLY A 397 0.36 11.77 -10.30
C GLY A 397 -0.43 12.03 -11.58
N ARG A 398 0.21 11.98 -12.75
CA ARG A 398 -0.46 12.12 -14.06
C ARG A 398 -1.45 10.99 -14.32
N SER A 399 -1.06 9.74 -14.08
CA SER A 399 -1.94 8.57 -14.24
C SER A 399 -3.14 8.61 -13.29
N GLU A 400 -2.92 9.05 -12.04
CA GLU A 400 -3.99 9.24 -11.06
C GLU A 400 -4.94 10.38 -11.44
N LEU A 401 -4.39 11.51 -11.93
CA LEU A 401 -5.19 12.64 -12.41
C LEU A 401 -6.04 12.23 -13.62
N PHE A 402 -5.47 11.51 -14.58
CA PHE A 402 -6.21 10.95 -15.71
C PHE A 402 -7.36 10.04 -15.26
N SER A 403 -7.09 9.13 -14.31
CA SER A 403 -8.11 8.24 -13.77
C SER A 403 -9.22 9.01 -13.05
N LYS A 404 -8.86 10.07 -12.31
CA LYS A 404 -9.83 10.96 -11.64
C LYS A 404 -10.66 11.74 -12.66
N ALA A 405 -10.02 12.34 -13.66
CA ALA A 405 -10.67 13.08 -14.75
C ALA A 405 -11.73 12.21 -15.45
N ARG A 406 -11.36 10.99 -15.83
CA ARG A 406 -12.28 10.02 -16.42
C ARG A 406 -13.48 9.73 -15.51
N ASN A 407 -13.25 9.49 -14.23
CA ASN A 407 -14.33 9.22 -13.29
C ASN A 407 -15.25 10.43 -13.09
N THR A 408 -14.70 11.64 -12.98
CA THR A 408 -15.50 12.86 -12.83
C THR A 408 -16.37 13.13 -14.05
N PHE A 409 -15.87 12.87 -15.26
CA PHE A 409 -16.67 13.04 -16.48
C PHE A 409 -17.80 12.02 -16.57
N ILE A 410 -17.54 10.76 -16.19
CA ILE A 410 -18.59 9.73 -16.08
C ILE A 410 -19.64 10.12 -15.03
N GLU A 411 -19.23 10.64 -13.87
CA GLU A 411 -20.15 11.09 -12.82
C GLU A 411 -21.06 12.23 -13.28
N VAL A 412 -20.52 13.17 -14.09
CA VAL A 412 -21.31 14.26 -14.67
C VAL A 412 -22.34 13.74 -15.67
N GLU A 413 -21.97 12.78 -16.53
CA GLU A 413 -22.92 12.19 -17.47
C GLU A 413 -24.03 11.44 -16.72
N ILE A 414 -23.68 10.64 -15.71
CA ILE A 414 -24.66 9.96 -14.85
C ILE A 414 -25.59 10.98 -14.16
N ALA A 415 -25.04 12.09 -13.66
CA ALA A 415 -25.84 13.12 -13.00
C ALA A 415 -26.84 13.77 -13.97
N LYS A 416 -26.43 14.02 -15.21
CA LYS A 416 -27.31 14.55 -16.26
C LYS A 416 -28.41 13.56 -16.63
N GLU A 417 -28.07 12.29 -16.86
CA GLU A 417 -29.06 11.23 -17.12
C GLU A 417 -30.08 11.11 -15.98
N LEU A 418 -29.64 11.19 -14.72
CA LEU A 418 -30.53 11.16 -13.55
C LEU A 418 -31.48 12.36 -13.52
N VAL A 419 -31.01 13.55 -13.88
CA VAL A 419 -31.84 14.75 -13.98
C VAL A 419 -32.89 14.59 -15.10
N GLU A 420 -32.51 14.02 -16.24
CA GLU A 420 -33.43 13.73 -17.35
C GLU A 420 -34.51 12.73 -16.94
N VAL A 421 -34.13 11.60 -16.34
CA VAL A 421 -35.06 10.59 -15.81
C VAL A 421 -36.00 11.19 -14.76
N GLN A 422 -35.48 12.04 -13.87
CA GLN A 422 -36.31 12.73 -12.88
C GLN A 422 -37.29 13.72 -13.54
N ALA A 423 -36.86 14.43 -14.58
CA ALA A 423 -37.72 15.33 -15.33
C ALA A 423 -38.83 14.57 -16.07
N GLU A 424 -38.53 13.41 -16.65
CA GLU A 424 -39.53 12.52 -17.26
C GLU A 424 -40.52 11.99 -16.24
N TYR A 425 -40.04 11.52 -15.08
CA TYR A 425 -40.89 11.11 -13.97
C TYR A 425 -41.83 12.22 -13.53
N ASN A 426 -41.31 13.45 -13.36
CA ASN A 426 -42.10 14.62 -12.99
C ASN A 426 -43.15 14.97 -14.05
N ARG A 427 -42.80 14.86 -15.35
CA ARG A 427 -43.76 15.04 -16.46
C ARG A 427 -44.86 13.97 -16.41
N GLY A 428 -44.51 12.71 -16.14
CA GLY A 428 -45.47 11.61 -15.96
C GLY A 428 -46.42 11.85 -14.78
N GLN A 429 -45.89 12.24 -13.63
CA GLN A 429 -46.70 12.59 -12.44
C GLN A 429 -47.64 13.76 -12.71
N LYS A 430 -47.18 14.78 -13.45
CA LYS A 430 -48.02 15.91 -13.86
C LYS A 430 -49.19 15.44 -14.73
N LYS A 431 -48.95 14.57 -15.72
CA LYS A 431 -50.03 14.00 -16.56
C LYS A 431 -51.06 13.25 -15.72
N ILE A 432 -50.62 12.39 -14.80
CA ILE A 432 -51.52 11.63 -13.91
C ILE A 432 -52.37 12.59 -13.05
N ARG A 433 -51.75 13.63 -12.48
CA ARG A 433 -52.45 14.64 -11.68
C ARG A 433 -53.50 15.37 -12.51
N ASP A 434 -53.17 15.77 -13.74
CA ASP A 434 -54.06 16.49 -14.62
C ASP A 434 -55.23 15.59 -15.09
N GLU A 435 -54.98 14.29 -15.33
CA GLU A 435 -56.02 13.28 -15.59
C GLU A 435 -56.96 13.09 -14.40
N LEU A 436 -56.42 12.95 -13.18
CA LEU A 436 -57.21 12.83 -11.95
C LEU A 436 -58.05 14.09 -11.72
N TYR A 437 -57.47 15.27 -11.94
CA TYR A 437 -58.19 16.54 -11.84
C TYR A 437 -59.38 16.60 -12.81
N ASN A 438 -59.18 16.19 -14.07
CA ASN A 438 -60.27 16.13 -15.05
C ASN A 438 -61.35 15.13 -14.66
N LYS A 439 -60.99 13.93 -14.16
CA LYS A 439 -61.96 12.96 -13.64
C LYS A 439 -62.79 13.52 -12.49
N VAL A 440 -62.14 14.21 -11.55
CA VAL A 440 -62.82 14.86 -10.41
C VAL A 440 -63.73 15.99 -10.90
N ARG A 441 -63.31 16.77 -11.90
CA ARG A 441 -64.12 17.82 -12.51
C ARG A 441 -65.41 17.26 -13.12
N ILE A 442 -65.29 16.23 -13.97
CA ILE A 442 -66.43 15.54 -14.59
C ILE A 442 -67.37 14.97 -13.51
N TRP A 443 -66.82 14.34 -12.47
CA TRP A 443 -67.62 13.82 -11.37
C TRP A 443 -68.38 14.92 -10.61
N ARG A 444 -67.75 16.10 -10.39
CA ARG A 444 -68.41 17.26 -9.76
C ARG A 444 -69.55 17.79 -10.63
N GLU A 445 -69.34 17.90 -11.94
CA GLU A 445 -70.37 18.30 -12.91
C GLU A 445 -71.55 17.32 -12.89
N GLN A 446 -71.28 16.01 -12.96
CA GLN A 446 -72.30 14.96 -12.88
C GLN A 446 -73.06 14.99 -11.55
N LYS A 447 -72.37 15.25 -10.43
CA LYS A 447 -73.00 15.34 -9.10
C LYS A 447 -73.90 16.57 -8.98
N LEU A 448 -73.49 17.71 -9.55
CA LEU A 448 -74.29 18.92 -9.59
C LEU A 448 -75.53 18.72 -10.47
N GLU A 449 -75.38 18.08 -11.63
CA GLU A 449 -76.49 17.75 -12.52
C GLU A 449 -77.50 16.80 -11.84
N ALA A 450 -77.01 15.77 -11.13
CA ALA A 450 -77.84 14.88 -10.35
C ALA A 450 -78.62 15.63 -9.24
N MET A 451 -77.97 16.59 -8.56
CA MET A 451 -78.62 17.43 -7.55
C MET A 451 -79.74 18.28 -8.16
N MET A 452 -79.48 18.92 -9.31
CA MET A 452 -80.47 19.74 -10.03
C MET A 452 -81.67 18.92 -10.53
N LEU A 453 -81.42 17.69 -11.00
CA LEU A 453 -82.48 16.76 -11.40
C LEU A 453 -83.31 16.32 -10.20
N GLN A 454 -82.68 16.04 -9.06
CA GLN A 454 -83.37 15.67 -7.84
C GLN A 454 -84.25 16.81 -7.31
N GLU A 455 -83.73 18.05 -7.33
CA GLU A 455 -84.51 19.23 -6.96
C GLU A 455 -85.72 19.45 -7.88
N LYS A 456 -85.58 19.23 -9.20
CA LYS A 456 -86.70 19.28 -10.16
C LYS A 456 -87.74 18.20 -9.90
N MET A 457 -87.32 16.97 -9.57
CA MET A 457 -88.22 15.87 -9.23
C MET A 457 -88.99 16.16 -7.95
N ASP A 458 -88.33 16.71 -6.94
CA ASP A 458 -88.97 17.10 -5.67
C ASP A 458 -89.89 18.31 -5.83
N ALA A 459 -89.55 19.28 -6.69
CA ALA A 459 -90.44 20.38 -7.06
C ALA A 459 -91.71 19.87 -7.75
N ARG A 460 -91.58 18.93 -8.72
CA ARG A 460 -92.73 18.32 -9.41
C ARG A 460 -93.64 17.55 -8.44
N ARG A 461 -93.06 16.77 -7.52
CA ARG A 461 -93.82 16.09 -6.45
C ARG A 461 -94.56 17.07 -5.54
N ARG A 462 -93.98 18.24 -5.24
CA ARG A 462 -94.63 19.29 -4.44
C ARG A 462 -95.78 19.95 -5.19
N GLU A 463 -95.64 20.21 -6.49
CA GLU A 463 -96.71 20.75 -7.32
C GLU A 463 -97.88 19.77 -7.46
N GLU A 464 -97.59 18.49 -7.78
CA GLU A 464 -98.60 17.42 -7.85
C GLU A 464 -99.35 17.26 -6.51
N ALA A 465 -98.64 17.32 -5.37
CA ALA A 465 -99.26 17.28 -4.04
C ALA A 465 -100.14 18.51 -3.75
N GLN A 466 -99.77 19.71 -4.23
CA GLN A 466 -100.57 20.91 -4.07
C GLN A 466 -101.81 20.90 -4.98
N GLU A 467 -101.70 20.35 -6.19
CA GLU A 467 -102.81 20.25 -7.14
C GLU A 467 -103.84 19.19 -6.70
N GLN A 468 -103.38 18.06 -6.15
CA GLN A 468 -104.24 17.09 -5.46
C GLN A 468 -105.00 17.72 -4.29
N ARG A 469 -104.34 18.52 -3.45
CA ARG A 469 -104.99 19.24 -2.34
C ARG A 469 -106.03 20.25 -2.79
N ARG A 470 -105.81 20.95 -3.93
CA ARG A 470 -106.81 21.88 -4.50
C ARG A 470 -108.02 21.13 -5.05
N MET A 471 -107.80 20.00 -5.73
CA MET A 471 -108.85 19.14 -6.25
C MET A 471 -109.66 18.44 -5.13
N GLU A 472 -109.02 18.11 -4.00
CA GLU A 472 -109.69 17.59 -2.80
C GLU A 472 -110.55 18.67 -2.11
N ALA A 473 -110.07 19.91 -2.00
CA ALA A 473 -110.82 21.01 -1.39
C ALA A 473 -112.08 21.42 -2.19
N GLU A 474 -112.05 21.37 -3.53
CA GLU A 474 -113.23 21.61 -4.37
C GLU A 474 -114.25 20.46 -4.32
N LYS A 475 -113.78 19.20 -4.19
CA LYS A 475 -114.65 18.03 -4.00
C LYS A 475 -115.29 18.02 -2.61
N GLU A 476 -114.60 18.52 -1.58
CA GLU A 476 -115.10 18.62 -0.20
C GLU A 476 -116.24 19.65 -0.03
N LYS A 477 -116.19 20.78 -0.76
CA LYS A 477 -117.29 21.78 -0.78
C LYS A 477 -118.57 21.24 -1.44
N LYS A 478 -118.44 20.35 -2.43
CA LYS A 478 -119.58 19.69 -3.09
C LYS A 478 -120.10 18.48 -2.28
N ARG A 479 -119.27 17.85 -1.44
CA ARG A 479 -119.65 16.79 -0.49
C ARG A 479 -120.50 17.29 0.69
N ARG A 480 -120.21 18.46 1.27
CA ARG A 480 -120.98 18.97 2.44
C ARG A 480 -122.44 19.37 2.17
N ALA A 481 -122.84 19.55 0.91
CA ALA A 481 -124.24 19.78 0.53
C ALA A 481 -125.03 18.47 0.33
N HIS A 482 -124.34 17.34 0.05
CA HIS A 482 -124.93 16.03 -0.26
C HIS A 482 -124.87 15.06 0.94
N GLU A 483 -123.97 15.28 1.89
CA GLU A 483 -123.81 14.49 3.12
C GLU A 483 -124.85 14.80 4.21
N LYS A 484 -125.70 15.83 4.05
CA LYS A 484 -126.82 16.11 4.98
C LYS A 484 -128.05 15.22 4.73
N GLU A 485 -128.12 14.55 3.58
CA GLU A 485 -129.31 13.78 3.15
C GLU A 485 -129.06 12.25 3.10
N LYS A 486 -127.80 11.81 3.26
CA LYS A 486 -127.39 10.39 3.12
C LYS A 486 -126.69 9.78 4.36
N VAL A 487 -126.69 10.48 5.49
CA VAL A 487 -126.20 9.96 6.80
C VAL A 487 -127.20 9.02 7.48
N GLN A 488 -128.44 8.86 6.99
CA GLN A 488 -129.43 8.04 7.68
C GLN A 488 -129.55 6.58 7.19
N LYS A 489 -128.93 6.16 6.07
CA LYS A 489 -129.27 4.85 5.45
C LYS A 489 -128.12 4.03 4.83
N PHE A 490 -126.85 4.34 5.09
CA PHE A 490 -125.72 3.58 4.50
C PHE A 490 -124.54 3.30 5.46
N SER A 491 -124.63 3.73 6.73
CA SER A 491 -123.63 3.39 7.77
C SER A 491 -123.65 1.90 8.14
N ASP A 492 -124.74 1.19 7.83
CA ASP A 492 -124.98 -0.17 8.34
C ASP A 492 -124.56 -1.30 7.37
N ASP A 493 -124.20 -0.99 6.11
CA ASP A 493 -123.89 -2.02 5.09
C ASP A 493 -122.39 -2.05 4.65
N ARG A 494 -121.55 -1.14 5.19
CA ARG A 494 -120.14 -0.96 4.76
C ARG A 494 -119.09 -1.56 5.70
N THR A 495 -119.45 -1.93 6.93
CA THR A 495 -118.54 -2.55 7.91
C THR A 495 -118.31 -4.04 7.65
N GLU A 496 -119.30 -4.75 7.11
CA GLU A 496 -119.26 -6.21 6.91
C GLU A 496 -118.41 -6.65 5.69
N LYS A 497 -118.19 -5.77 4.71
CA LYS A 497 -117.35 -6.06 3.53
C LYS A 497 -115.86 -5.78 3.73
N ARG A 498 -115.50 -4.99 4.74
CA ARG A 498 -114.10 -4.65 5.05
C ARG A 498 -113.41 -5.75 5.86
N ARG A 499 -114.16 -6.44 6.72
CA ARG A 499 -113.71 -7.61 7.51
C ARG A 499 -113.28 -8.81 6.65
N LYS A 500 -113.95 -9.06 5.52
CA LYS A 500 -113.68 -10.18 4.59
C LYS A 500 -112.51 -9.96 3.63
N GLN A 501 -111.96 -8.75 3.56
CA GLN A 501 -110.77 -8.45 2.74
C GLN A 501 -109.49 -8.54 3.58
N GLU A 502 -109.55 -8.12 4.85
CA GLU A 502 -108.44 -8.22 5.82
C GLU A 502 -108.09 -9.68 6.17
N GLU A 503 -109.07 -10.59 6.24
CA GLU A 503 -108.85 -12.04 6.42
C GLU A 503 -108.10 -12.69 5.24
N ARG A 504 -108.32 -12.22 3.99
CA ARG A 504 -107.67 -12.76 2.78
C ARG A 504 -106.25 -12.24 2.57
N ASP A 505 -105.95 -11.05 3.08
CA ASP A 505 -104.61 -10.46 3.04
C ASP A 505 -103.69 -11.00 4.16
N GLN A 506 -104.26 -11.53 5.26
CA GLN A 506 -103.53 -12.24 6.32
C GLN A 506 -103.08 -13.65 5.90
N GLU A 507 -103.94 -14.42 5.22
CA GLU A 507 -103.60 -15.77 4.73
C GLU A 507 -102.45 -15.74 3.69
N ARG A 508 -102.41 -14.71 2.83
CA ARG A 508 -101.32 -14.49 1.85
C ARG A 508 -99.98 -14.11 2.50
N MET A 509 -100.02 -13.45 3.66
CA MET A 509 -98.83 -13.08 4.43
C MET A 509 -98.24 -14.24 5.24
N GLU A 510 -99.07 -15.18 5.67
CA GLU A 510 -98.63 -16.42 6.34
C GLU A 510 -97.96 -17.40 5.37
N GLU A 511 -98.46 -17.49 4.14
CA GLU A 511 -97.86 -18.30 3.07
C GLU A 511 -96.45 -17.81 2.68
N LEU A 512 -96.25 -16.48 2.64
CA LEU A 512 -94.95 -15.85 2.41
C LEU A 512 -93.98 -16.01 3.60
N ARG A 513 -94.49 -16.07 4.84
CA ARG A 513 -93.67 -16.34 6.03
C ARG A 513 -93.17 -17.78 6.06
N ARG A 514 -94.01 -18.75 5.67
CA ARG A 514 -93.66 -20.17 5.62
C ARG A 514 -92.52 -20.47 4.64
N LEU A 515 -92.52 -19.81 3.48
CA LEU A 515 -91.45 -19.90 2.48
C LEU A 515 -90.13 -19.27 2.97
N MET A 516 -90.18 -18.22 3.80
CA MET A 516 -88.98 -17.66 4.44
C MET A 516 -88.46 -18.56 5.58
N GLU A 517 -89.34 -19.20 6.33
CA GLU A 517 -88.96 -20.13 7.42
C GLU A 517 -88.30 -21.41 6.89
N GLU A 518 -88.74 -21.92 5.74
CA GLU A 518 -88.10 -23.06 5.06
C GLU A 518 -86.68 -22.73 4.55
N GLN A 519 -86.45 -21.50 4.05
CA GLN A 519 -85.12 -21.02 3.68
C GLN A 519 -84.22 -20.76 4.91
N ALA A 520 -84.81 -20.28 6.01
CA ALA A 520 -84.10 -19.98 7.26
C ALA A 520 -83.59 -21.24 7.99
N VAL A 521 -84.24 -22.40 7.84
CA VAL A 521 -83.77 -23.67 8.43
C VAL A 521 -82.48 -24.15 7.76
N LEU A 522 -82.36 -24.03 6.43
CA LEU A 522 -81.15 -24.41 5.68
C LEU A 522 -79.96 -23.44 5.94
N ASP A 523 -80.25 -22.15 6.12
CA ASP A 523 -79.21 -21.16 6.49
C ASP A 523 -78.81 -21.26 7.98
N LYS A 524 -79.70 -21.74 8.87
CA LYS A 524 -79.44 -21.95 10.30
C LYS A 524 -78.39 -23.04 10.54
N GLU A 525 -78.36 -24.10 9.74
CA GLU A 525 -77.33 -25.15 9.82
C GLU A 525 -75.94 -24.63 9.40
N ARG A 526 -75.88 -23.81 8.36
CA ARG A 526 -74.63 -23.18 7.87
C ARG A 526 -74.07 -22.13 8.84
N VAL A 527 -74.94 -21.39 9.52
CA VAL A 527 -74.57 -20.40 10.53
C VAL A 527 -74.18 -21.07 11.85
N ASN A 528 -74.85 -22.14 12.27
CA ASN A 528 -74.49 -22.91 13.47
C ASN A 528 -73.11 -23.57 13.36
N TYR A 529 -72.76 -24.16 12.20
CA TYR A 529 -71.42 -24.70 11.96
C TYR A 529 -70.32 -23.63 12.06
N ARG A 530 -70.59 -22.42 11.55
CA ARG A 530 -69.65 -21.30 11.67
C ARG A 530 -69.59 -20.72 13.08
N LYS A 531 -70.68 -20.77 13.84
CA LYS A 531 -70.74 -20.33 15.23
C LYS A 531 -69.97 -21.27 16.15
N GLU A 532 -70.10 -22.58 15.98
CA GLU A 532 -69.34 -23.60 16.71
C GLU A 532 -67.82 -23.50 16.44
N GLN A 533 -67.41 -23.26 15.19
CA GLN A 533 -66.01 -23.01 14.85
C GLN A 533 -65.46 -21.74 15.51
N LEU A 534 -66.28 -20.71 15.66
CA LEU A 534 -65.91 -19.47 16.32
C LEU A 534 -65.83 -19.65 17.84
N ASP A 535 -66.76 -20.40 18.44
CA ASP A 535 -66.80 -20.69 19.87
C ASP A 535 -65.63 -21.58 20.32
N VAL A 536 -65.21 -22.57 19.51
CA VAL A 536 -63.97 -23.34 19.74
C VAL A 536 -62.74 -22.43 19.70
N LYS A 537 -62.67 -21.50 18.74
CA LYS A 537 -61.54 -20.57 18.62
C LYS A 537 -61.51 -19.52 19.74
N ILE A 538 -62.67 -19.15 20.27
CA ILE A 538 -62.81 -18.25 21.42
C ILE A 538 -62.44 -18.98 22.73
N SER A 539 -62.84 -20.24 22.92
CA SER A 539 -62.48 -21.02 24.11
C SER A 539 -60.99 -21.37 24.14
N GLU A 540 -60.38 -21.72 23.00
CA GLU A 540 -58.92 -21.89 22.89
C GLU A 540 -58.14 -20.60 23.18
N ARG A 541 -58.69 -19.44 22.77
CA ARG A 541 -58.09 -18.14 23.07
C ARG A 541 -58.21 -17.80 24.56
N LYS A 542 -59.38 -18.04 25.17
CA LYS A 542 -59.58 -17.86 26.61
C LYS A 542 -58.68 -18.76 27.44
N LEU A 543 -58.54 -20.04 27.07
CA LEU A 543 -57.65 -20.97 27.77
C LEU A 543 -56.18 -20.52 27.69
N LYS A 544 -55.74 -20.00 26.53
CA LYS A 544 -54.40 -19.42 26.37
C LYS A 544 -54.22 -18.09 27.11
N GLU A 545 -55.27 -17.28 27.24
CA GLU A 545 -55.24 -16.06 28.04
C GLU A 545 -55.21 -16.37 29.54
N GLU A 546 -55.96 -17.37 30.02
CA GLU A 546 -55.92 -17.84 31.40
C GLU A 546 -54.55 -18.44 31.77
N GLN A 547 -53.95 -19.27 30.90
CA GLN A 547 -52.59 -19.78 31.10
C GLN A 547 -51.54 -18.65 31.17
N LYS A 548 -51.67 -17.64 30.30
CA LYS A 548 -50.79 -16.45 30.35
C LYS A 548 -51.00 -15.62 31.61
N ALA A 549 -52.25 -15.49 32.07
CA ALA A 549 -52.56 -14.75 33.30
C ALA A 549 -52.03 -15.47 34.55
N GLU A 550 -52.07 -16.81 34.58
CA GLU A 550 -51.43 -17.61 35.63
C GLU A 550 -49.90 -17.47 35.60
N ASP A 551 -49.28 -17.54 34.42
CA ASP A 551 -47.83 -17.30 34.23
C ASP A 551 -47.44 -15.87 34.66
N GLU A 552 -48.26 -14.87 34.37
CA GLU A 552 -48.05 -13.47 34.78
C GLU A 552 -48.22 -13.29 36.28
N LEU A 553 -49.22 -13.92 36.92
CA LEU A 553 -49.39 -13.93 38.38
C LEU A 553 -48.19 -14.59 39.07
N GLU A 554 -47.67 -15.68 38.54
CA GLU A 554 -46.50 -16.38 39.11
C GLU A 554 -45.22 -15.55 38.93
N LYS A 555 -45.12 -14.82 37.82
CA LYS A 555 -44.06 -13.83 37.56
C LYS A 555 -44.18 -12.61 38.47
N GLU A 556 -45.39 -12.11 38.74
CA GLU A 556 -45.65 -11.03 39.69
C GLU A 556 -45.31 -11.46 41.11
N ARG A 557 -45.63 -12.69 41.55
CA ARG A 557 -45.21 -13.21 42.86
C ARG A 557 -43.69 -13.30 43.01
N ARG A 558 -42.97 -13.67 41.94
CA ARG A 558 -41.49 -13.62 41.91
C ARG A 558 -40.95 -12.19 41.94
N LEU A 559 -41.60 -11.25 41.25
CA LEU A 559 -41.21 -9.84 41.24
C LEU A 559 -41.54 -9.14 42.56
N GLU A 560 -42.64 -9.49 43.22
CA GLU A 560 -43.03 -8.96 44.54
C GLU A 560 -42.06 -9.46 45.62
N ALA A 561 -41.62 -10.73 45.56
CA ALA A 561 -40.56 -11.25 46.43
C ALA A 561 -39.21 -10.53 46.24
N LEU A 562 -38.90 -10.08 45.01
CA LEU A 562 -37.74 -9.23 44.70
C LEU A 562 -37.95 -7.76 45.12
N ARG A 563 -39.18 -7.23 45.05
CA ARG A 563 -39.55 -5.88 45.51
C ARG A 563 -39.52 -5.77 47.03
N GLU A 564 -39.87 -6.82 47.75
CA GLU A 564 -39.76 -6.90 49.22
C GLU A 564 -38.29 -6.85 49.68
N GLN A 565 -37.36 -7.39 48.87
CA GLN A 565 -35.90 -7.39 49.15
C GLN A 565 -35.19 -6.06 48.84
N VAL A 566 -35.80 -5.15 48.07
CA VAL A 566 -35.17 -3.89 47.60
C VAL A 566 -36.05 -2.67 47.89
N ARG A 567 -36.98 -2.76 48.85
CA ARG A 567 -37.87 -1.64 49.19
C ARG A 567 -37.10 -0.53 49.93
N VAL A 568 -36.62 0.46 49.18
CA VAL A 568 -36.18 1.75 49.71
C VAL A 568 -37.40 2.54 50.17
N ILE A 569 -37.50 2.79 51.48
CA ILE A 569 -38.52 3.66 52.07
C ILE A 569 -38.09 5.11 51.82
N ALA A 570 -38.70 5.77 50.84
CA ALA A 570 -38.63 7.21 50.68
C ALA A 570 -40.00 7.81 51.03
N GLU A 571 -40.02 8.78 51.93
CA GLU A 571 -41.24 9.48 52.32
C GLU A 571 -41.82 10.26 51.14
N SER A 572 -43.15 10.17 50.96
CA SER A 572 -43.88 10.87 49.91
C SER A 572 -43.88 12.38 50.21
N ASP A 573 -43.08 13.12 49.45
CA ASP A 573 -43.13 14.58 49.38
C ASP A 573 -44.47 15.02 48.78
N ARG A 574 -45.40 15.43 49.65
CA ARG A 574 -46.77 15.86 49.29
C ARG A 574 -46.81 17.09 48.40
N VAL A 575 -45.73 17.86 48.30
CA VAL A 575 -45.69 19.08 47.46
C VAL A 575 -45.42 18.71 46.00
N ARG A 576 -44.61 17.69 45.73
CA ARG A 576 -44.35 17.23 44.36
C ARG A 576 -45.55 16.58 43.69
N MET A 577 -46.44 15.98 44.49
CA MET A 577 -47.68 15.35 43.99
C MET A 577 -48.75 16.38 43.59
N MET A 578 -48.63 17.62 44.08
CA MET A 578 -49.56 18.73 43.82
C MET A 578 -48.97 19.79 42.87
N GLN A 579 -47.75 19.59 42.38
CA GLN A 579 -47.16 20.45 41.36
C GLN A 579 -47.53 19.93 39.98
N ASP A 580 -48.00 20.85 39.13
CA ASP A 580 -48.26 20.55 37.74
C ASP A 580 -47.00 20.02 37.06
N THR A 581 -47.15 18.90 36.35
CA THR A 581 -46.07 18.35 35.54
C THR A 581 -45.72 19.33 34.42
N LYS A 582 -44.46 19.35 33.97
CA LYS A 582 -44.01 20.23 32.87
C LYS A 582 -44.85 20.09 31.59
N ALA A 583 -45.54 18.96 31.40
CA ALA A 583 -46.48 18.74 30.31
C ALA A 583 -47.84 19.45 30.50
N TRP A 584 -48.26 19.71 31.74
CA TRP A 584 -49.49 20.44 32.06
C TRP A 584 -49.28 21.97 32.01
N GLN A 585 -48.10 22.46 32.43
CA GLN A 585 -47.72 23.87 32.25
C GLN A 585 -47.66 24.29 30.77
N ALA A 586 -47.31 23.38 29.86
CA ALA A 586 -47.29 23.63 28.41
C ALA A 586 -48.69 23.71 27.77
N LYS A 587 -49.74 23.22 28.44
CA LYS A 587 -51.11 23.19 27.90
C LYS A 587 -51.95 24.42 28.27
N ASN A 588 -51.55 25.17 29.31
CA ASN A 588 -52.32 26.28 29.89
C ASN A 588 -51.75 27.68 29.62
N ASN A 589 -50.72 27.81 28.76
CA ASN A 589 -50.23 29.11 28.31
C ASN A 589 -50.89 29.46 26.96
N PRO A 590 -51.75 30.49 26.87
CA PRO A 590 -52.27 30.97 25.60
C PRO A 590 -51.33 32.04 25.05
N SER A 591 -50.29 31.63 24.33
CA SER A 591 -49.55 32.49 23.41
C SER A 591 -48.71 31.65 22.45
N GLU A 592 -48.94 31.89 21.16
CA GLU A 592 -48.09 31.56 20.01
C GLU A 592 -48.07 30.09 19.56
N GLU A 593 -49.05 29.70 18.74
CA GLU A 593 -48.90 29.53 17.28
C GLU A 593 -50.08 28.68 16.75
N ASP A 594 -50.80 29.26 15.79
CA ASP A 594 -51.85 28.62 15.02
C ASP A 594 -51.29 27.47 14.19
N GLU A 595 -51.65 26.23 14.51
CA GLU A 595 -51.65 25.15 13.52
C GLU A 595 -52.97 24.37 13.61
N ASP A 596 -53.63 24.30 12.46
CA ASP A 596 -54.94 23.70 12.21
C ASP A 596 -55.11 22.33 12.88
N ILE A 597 -56.28 22.14 13.49
CA ILE A 597 -56.76 20.82 13.93
C ILE A 597 -56.88 19.93 12.68
N ASN A 598 -55.83 19.16 12.41
CA ASN A 598 -55.78 18.23 11.29
C ASN A 598 -56.72 17.04 11.56
N ILE A 599 -57.91 17.08 10.96
CA ILE A 599 -58.99 16.07 11.04
C ILE A 599 -58.52 14.67 10.55
N ASN A 600 -57.32 14.55 9.96
CA ASN A 600 -56.78 13.28 9.47
C ASN A 600 -55.89 12.53 10.48
N LYS A 601 -55.88 12.89 11.77
CA LYS A 601 -55.16 12.11 12.77
C LYS A 601 -55.99 10.87 13.18
N PRO A 602 -55.50 9.63 12.98
CA PRO A 602 -56.27 8.44 13.34
C PRO A 602 -56.51 8.39 14.85
N LEU A 603 -57.69 7.90 15.25
CA LEU A 603 -58.17 7.86 16.65
C LEU A 603 -57.29 6.98 17.57
N PHE A 604 -56.42 6.14 16.98
CA PHE A 604 -55.45 5.30 17.67
C PHE A 604 -54.06 5.47 17.04
N GLU A 605 -53.01 5.52 17.84
CA GLU A 605 -51.63 5.48 17.34
C GLU A 605 -51.36 4.14 16.66
N ILE A 606 -51.23 4.19 15.33
CA ILE A 606 -50.90 3.01 14.55
C ILE A 606 -49.38 2.81 14.66
N ASN A 607 -48.96 1.89 15.53
CA ASN A 607 -47.56 1.45 15.67
C ASN A 607 -47.16 0.51 14.52
N THR A 608 -47.39 0.95 13.28
CA THR A 608 -46.89 0.26 12.08
C THR A 608 -45.78 1.09 11.44
N PHE A 609 -44.91 0.42 10.71
CA PHE A 609 -43.86 1.11 9.98
C PHE A 609 -44.48 1.91 8.84
N ASN A 610 -44.26 3.23 8.84
CA ASN A 610 -44.61 4.09 7.72
C ASN A 610 -43.73 3.69 6.51
N SER A 611 -44.25 3.72 5.28
CA SER A 611 -43.47 3.42 4.07
C SER A 611 -42.16 4.21 4.02
N LYS A 612 -42.14 5.45 4.52
CA LYS A 612 -40.90 6.24 4.66
C LYS A 612 -39.89 5.64 5.64
N GLN A 613 -40.36 5.04 6.74
CA GLN A 613 -39.48 4.37 7.72
C GLN A 613 -38.89 3.08 7.15
N ILE A 614 -39.66 2.33 6.34
CA ILE A 614 -39.19 1.10 5.69
C ILE A 614 -38.18 1.41 4.58
N THR A 615 -38.40 2.46 3.78
CA THR A 615 -37.47 2.85 2.70
C THR A 615 -36.19 3.51 3.20
N THR A 616 -36.16 3.95 4.45
CA THR A 616 -34.95 4.52 5.07
C THR A 616 -34.00 3.44 5.61
N ASP A 617 -34.46 2.19 5.78
CA ASP A 617 -33.60 1.09 6.25
C ASP A 617 -32.50 0.77 5.21
N PRO A 618 -31.21 0.89 5.59
CA PRO A 618 -30.08 0.61 4.69
C PRO A 618 -30.11 -0.79 4.07
N ARG A 619 -30.62 -1.80 4.78
CA ARG A 619 -30.72 -3.18 4.29
C ARG A 619 -31.77 -3.30 3.19
N MET A 620 -32.93 -2.65 3.37
CA MET A 620 -33.99 -2.60 2.35
C MET A 620 -33.52 -1.89 1.09
N ARG A 621 -32.79 -0.78 1.22
CA ARG A 621 -32.25 -0.04 0.07
C ARG A 621 -31.21 -0.87 -0.70
N LEU A 622 -30.35 -1.58 0.03
CA LEU A 622 -29.34 -2.44 -0.57
C LEU A 622 -29.96 -3.68 -1.24
N GLU A 623 -30.94 -4.31 -0.61
CA GLU A 623 -31.68 -5.44 -1.20
C GLU A 623 -32.42 -5.00 -2.47
N ALA A 624 -33.10 -3.84 -2.44
CA ALA A 624 -33.79 -3.29 -3.59
C ALA A 624 -32.81 -3.02 -4.74
N LYS A 625 -31.62 -2.47 -4.45
CA LYS A 625 -30.56 -2.24 -5.46
C LYS A 625 -29.96 -3.54 -5.99
N LEU A 626 -29.78 -4.56 -5.14
CA LEU A 626 -29.31 -5.88 -5.56
C LEU A 626 -30.36 -6.61 -6.40
N ARG A 627 -31.65 -6.39 -6.14
CA ARG A 627 -32.77 -6.93 -6.92
C ARG A 627 -32.92 -6.22 -8.26
N GLU A 628 -32.79 -4.89 -8.28
CA GLU A 628 -32.74 -4.07 -9.49
C GLU A 628 -31.57 -4.46 -10.40
N ALA A 629 -30.42 -4.80 -9.82
CA ALA A 629 -29.26 -5.34 -10.54
C ALA A 629 -29.36 -6.84 -10.88
N GLY A 630 -30.45 -7.53 -10.52
CA GLY A 630 -30.63 -8.97 -10.77
C GLY A 630 -29.76 -9.92 -9.93
N LEU A 631 -28.98 -9.40 -8.98
CA LEU A 631 -27.97 -10.13 -8.20
C LEU A 631 -28.49 -10.68 -6.85
N HIS A 632 -29.75 -10.44 -6.50
CA HIS A 632 -30.36 -10.80 -5.20
C HIS A 632 -30.20 -12.28 -4.78
N ASN A 633 -30.08 -13.22 -5.72
CA ASN A 633 -29.89 -14.66 -5.42
C ASN A 633 -28.41 -15.11 -5.38
N SER A 634 -27.46 -14.21 -5.64
CA SER A 634 -26.03 -14.52 -5.67
C SER A 634 -25.47 -14.81 -4.25
N PRO A 635 -24.48 -15.71 -4.10
CA PRO A 635 -23.72 -15.86 -2.85
C PRO A 635 -23.12 -14.53 -2.37
N TYR A 636 -22.73 -13.66 -3.32
CA TYR A 636 -22.20 -12.33 -3.04
C TYR A 636 -23.24 -11.42 -2.36
N ALA A 637 -24.47 -11.41 -2.87
CA ALA A 637 -25.57 -10.63 -2.28
C ALA A 637 -25.87 -11.09 -0.83
N ARG A 638 -25.79 -12.40 -0.56
CA ARG A 638 -25.95 -12.95 0.80
C ARG A 638 -24.84 -12.49 1.74
N GLN A 639 -23.59 -12.48 1.29
CA GLN A 639 -22.45 -12.01 2.08
C GLN A 639 -22.54 -10.51 2.37
N VAL A 640 -22.87 -9.71 1.35
CA VAL A 640 -23.01 -8.26 1.47
C VAL A 640 -24.18 -7.89 2.40
N MET A 641 -25.32 -8.56 2.27
CA MET A 641 -26.48 -8.33 3.15
C MET A 641 -26.22 -8.72 4.61
N ALA A 642 -25.41 -9.74 4.86
CA ALA A 642 -25.02 -10.14 6.21
C ALA A 642 -24.11 -9.10 6.90
N GLY A 643 -23.32 -8.35 6.12
CA GLY A 643 -22.40 -7.33 6.63
C GLY A 643 -23.06 -6.00 7.01
N VAL A 644 -24.29 -5.73 6.56
CA VAL A 644 -24.95 -4.44 6.84
C VAL A 644 -25.62 -4.46 8.22
N PRO A 645 -25.29 -3.52 9.13
CA PRO A 645 -25.91 -3.44 10.45
C PRO A 645 -27.38 -2.97 10.35
N PRO A 646 -28.27 -3.43 11.26
CA PRO A 646 -29.64 -2.93 11.30
C PRO A 646 -29.67 -1.46 11.79
N PRO A 647 -30.67 -0.65 11.37
CA PRO A 647 -30.76 0.77 11.73
C PRO A 647 -30.91 1.02 13.24
N GLN A 648 -31.39 0.04 14.00
CA GLN A 648 -31.24 0.01 15.45
C GLN A 648 -30.54 -1.28 15.86
N PRO A 649 -29.47 -1.21 16.69
CA PRO A 649 -28.84 -2.41 17.21
C PRO A 649 -29.86 -3.18 18.06
N PRO A 650 -29.89 -4.52 17.96
CA PRO A 650 -30.77 -5.32 18.81
C PRO A 650 -30.47 -5.00 20.27
N ARG A 651 -31.53 -4.86 21.06
CA ARG A 651 -31.41 -4.58 22.50
C ARG A 651 -30.50 -5.61 23.16
N ARG A 652 -29.80 -5.17 24.22
CA ARG A 652 -28.67 -5.90 24.82
C ARG A 652 -29.04 -7.31 25.34
N ASP A 653 -30.32 -7.52 25.65
CA ASP A 653 -30.99 -8.76 26.05
C ASP A 653 -31.34 -9.71 24.89
N MET A 654 -31.44 -9.20 23.66
CA MET A 654 -31.74 -9.97 22.44
C MET A 654 -30.49 -10.45 21.68
N LYS A 655 -29.29 -10.21 22.22
CA LYS A 655 -28.04 -10.73 21.63
C LYS A 655 -27.93 -12.23 21.90
N SER A 656 -28.23 -13.05 20.88
CA SER A 656 -27.97 -14.49 20.91
C SER A 656 -26.48 -14.75 21.14
N THR A 657 -26.16 -15.53 22.17
CA THR A 657 -24.79 -15.96 22.50
C THR A 657 -24.35 -17.22 21.75
N VAL A 658 -25.19 -17.72 20.83
CA VAL A 658 -25.00 -19.04 20.19
C VAL A 658 -23.80 -19.09 19.23
N PHE A 659 -23.33 -17.95 18.71
CA PHE A 659 -22.27 -17.91 17.68
C PHE A 659 -21.03 -17.10 18.09
N LYS A 660 -20.62 -17.17 19.37
CA LYS A 660 -19.50 -16.37 19.91
C LYS A 660 -18.15 -17.09 20.01
N TYR A 661 -18.01 -18.29 19.46
CA TYR A 661 -16.72 -18.98 19.38
C TYR A 661 -16.49 -19.44 17.95
N ASP A 662 -15.65 -18.69 17.24
CA ASP A 662 -14.60 -19.16 16.33
C ASP A 662 -13.56 -18.04 16.19
#